data_AF-A0A6T6SVH8-F1
#
_entry.id   AF-A0A6T6SVH8-F1
#
_cell.length_a   1.000
_cell.length_b   1.000
_cell.length_c   1.000
_cell.angle_alpha   90.00
_cell.angle_beta   90.00
_cell.angle_gamma   90.00
#
_symmetry.space_group_name_H-M   'P 1'
#
loop_
_entity.id
_entity.type
_entity.pdbx_description
1 polymer ?
#
loop_
_entity_poly.entity_id
_entity_poly.type
_entity_poly.pdbx_seq_one_letter_code
_entity_poly.pdbx_strand_id
1 'polypeptide(L)'
;MSSNTCSAFFGRSLAAGLLCCAIVGLFCLALLQTVPHRSMFRATVEMHGDQSGIAMVDGQMRQTNLRMQGNKAWDVCIVGAGLSGTVLAERYATLLNKTSIVIEKRHHIGGNCYDYIDHDTNILMNEYGAHLFHTNIERVWSYVNKWARHAPWVRWDHEVLGWVQGKLVPIPVNIKTVNTLLNGNISNTKEMDDWLKNVQGHCPATGCRNAEEMAIHRVGKQLYNLIFKDYTLKQWGVSPERLDAEVTARIPVRNSFDPRYFSDRYQALPAHGYSHWFNHVLSNSKINVVVNTDFFDVQTSLHGRCGKTIFTGPIDKYFAASGLPKLEYRSIRFEKIVMSQLPGYFQEASVVNYPGTDVDFTRIVEYKHFLRQRSTGTVVVKEFSSDDGDPYYPVPNKRNKDLYAAYRKLAVSAAAVNNTHFVGRLANYKYFNMDAAVDNALSFFTYLEGVNHIDLGDSKKRLPRICGVTVVLGGYEKTLKQPPMPQSYKSWKLYAFTDRPDALFPGEWTVADIKSTPIFSPEVCNETSWAFNSPCKNKNPMNIGKYVKTQMYKIPAIQTNCDVAVWMDATVKIQSTDFFQVVADRLEKGNNLLVFEHQPDRRGRIDTEVAVSLGVGRYTVKHAYGHPQPYQDVRAQYRNYLAEGFKEHWWENDTRFNMTKKSPQFGMWVTCLVVLDLRREETKRFLDVWWHENLRHSTQDQIGFPYAIWKTKTMPTSLPDKEWPGSWAKSRHHVKLNHGV
;
A
#
# COMPACT_ATOMS: atom_id res chain seq x y z
N MET A 1 -26.15 45.72 38.56
CA MET A 1 -26.54 45.14 39.86
C MET A 1 -25.34 44.35 40.35
N SER A 2 -24.43 44.99 41.09
CA SER A 2 -24.49 45.22 42.55
C SER A 2 -24.20 43.91 43.31
N SER A 3 -22.94 43.58 43.60
CA SER A 3 -22.00 44.20 44.56
C SER A 3 -22.13 43.63 45.97
N ASN A 4 -21.01 43.14 46.53
CA ASN A 4 -20.40 43.55 47.81
C ASN A 4 -19.37 42.45 48.22
N THR A 5 -18.06 42.68 48.29
CA THR A 5 -17.24 43.61 49.12
C THR A 5 -17.10 43.20 50.60
N CYS A 6 -15.87 42.84 50.98
CA CYS A 6 -15.07 43.34 52.12
C CYS A 6 -13.73 42.55 52.12
N SER A 7 -12.55 43.15 51.86
CA SER A 7 -11.76 44.06 52.73
C SER A 7 -11.12 43.32 53.92
N ALA A 8 -9.88 43.56 54.37
CA ALA A 8 -8.67 44.29 53.90
C ALA A 8 -7.45 43.67 54.68
N PHE A 9 -6.18 44.07 54.67
CA PHE A 9 -5.55 45.41 54.73
C PHE A 9 -4.01 45.30 54.68
N PHE A 10 -3.32 46.36 54.21
CA PHE A 10 -1.88 46.72 54.39
C PHE A 10 -0.78 45.70 53.99
N GLY A 11 0.44 46.10 53.59
CA GLY A 11 1.03 47.44 53.45
C GLY A 11 2.36 47.39 52.66
N ARG A 12 2.90 48.55 52.26
CA ARG A 12 4.08 48.72 51.38
C ARG A 12 5.42 48.54 52.12
N SER A 13 6.48 48.07 51.45
CA SER A 13 7.62 48.93 51.00
C SER A 13 8.97 48.22 50.70
N LEU A 14 9.62 48.72 49.64
CA LEU A 14 11.07 48.92 49.40
C LEU A 14 12.12 47.76 49.51
N ALA A 15 12.64 47.40 48.34
CA ALA A 15 14.01 47.70 47.85
C ALA A 15 15.28 46.94 48.32
N ALA A 16 16.01 46.49 47.28
CA ALA A 16 17.47 46.43 47.12
C ALA A 16 18.31 45.39 47.88
N GLY A 17 19.14 44.65 47.11
CA GLY A 17 20.15 43.71 47.59
C GLY A 17 20.88 43.03 46.42
N LEU A 18 21.87 43.72 45.85
CA LEU A 18 22.71 43.24 44.73
C LEU A 18 24.07 42.72 45.24
N LEU A 19 24.63 41.77 44.48
CA LEU A 19 26.07 41.48 44.28
C LEU A 19 26.86 40.51 45.22
N CYS A 20 27.40 39.46 44.54
CA CYS A 20 28.82 39.02 44.51
C CYS A 20 29.37 37.83 45.36
N CYS A 21 30.51 37.31 44.85
CA CYS A 21 31.36 36.17 45.28
C CYS A 21 30.87 34.75 44.90
N ALA A 22 31.48 33.93 44.03
CA ALA A 22 32.80 33.83 43.36
C ALA A 22 33.92 33.01 44.07
N ILE A 23 34.21 31.83 43.49
CA ILE A 23 35.51 31.10 43.40
C ILE A 23 36.13 30.49 44.68
N VAL A 24 36.20 29.14 44.72
CA VAL A 24 37.27 28.21 45.23
C VAL A 24 36.66 26.78 45.31
N GLY A 25 37.36 25.66 45.10
CA GLY A 25 38.71 25.46 44.53
C GLY A 25 39.21 23.98 44.61
N LEU A 26 39.44 23.36 43.44
CA LEU A 26 40.46 22.33 43.10
C LEU A 26 41.43 21.85 44.23
N PHE A 27 41.50 20.52 44.51
CA PHE A 27 42.69 19.65 44.25
C PHE A 27 42.59 18.21 44.79
N CYS A 28 43.52 17.36 44.27
CA CYS A 28 44.08 16.10 44.79
C CYS A 28 43.56 14.74 44.27
N LEU A 29 44.55 13.92 43.86
CA LEU A 29 44.48 12.69 43.06
C LEU A 29 45.04 11.48 43.84
N ALA A 30 44.63 10.29 43.37
CA ALA A 30 45.43 9.05 43.17
C ALA A 30 45.87 8.13 44.33
N LEU A 31 45.99 6.85 43.91
CA LEU A 31 46.61 5.62 44.47
C LEU A 31 45.57 4.58 44.94
N LEU A 32 45.20 3.52 44.20
CA LEU A 32 45.90 2.40 43.51
C LEU A 32 45.88 1.07 44.29
N GLN A 33 45.34 0.04 43.61
CA GLN A 33 45.70 -1.39 43.61
C GLN A 33 45.03 -2.47 44.50
N THR A 34 44.68 -3.56 43.80
CA THR A 34 44.44 -4.97 44.19
C THR A 34 43.02 -5.47 44.54
N VAL A 35 42.82 -6.75 44.17
CA VAL A 35 41.59 -7.57 44.00
C VAL A 35 42.01 -8.99 44.48
N PRO A 36 41.22 -9.83 45.21
CA PRO A 36 39.96 -10.40 44.69
C PRO A 36 38.83 -10.87 45.68
N HIS A 37 37.63 -11.04 45.09
CA HIS A 37 36.52 -11.97 45.43
C HIS A 37 36.26 -12.44 46.89
N ARG A 38 35.05 -12.15 47.41
CA ARG A 38 33.89 -13.11 47.39
C ARG A 38 32.58 -12.54 47.99
N SER A 39 31.48 -12.80 47.26
CA SER A 39 30.07 -13.04 47.68
C SER A 39 29.34 -12.20 48.75
N MET A 40 28.12 -11.78 48.36
CA MET A 40 26.90 -11.58 49.18
C MET A 40 26.88 -10.46 50.23
N PHE A 41 26.22 -9.35 49.89
CA PHE A 41 24.96 -8.84 50.47
C PHE A 41 24.78 -7.41 49.96
N ARG A 42 23.84 -7.18 49.03
CA ARG A 42 23.53 -5.83 48.52
C ARG A 42 22.17 -5.42 49.05
N ALA A 43 22.16 -4.58 50.07
CA ALA A 43 20.94 -3.93 50.55
C ALA A 43 20.38 -3.03 49.43
N THR A 44 19.10 -3.19 49.13
CA THR A 44 18.39 -2.37 48.15
C THR A 44 18.07 -1.02 48.77
N VAL A 45 18.65 0.06 48.24
CA VAL A 45 18.16 1.42 48.50
C VAL A 45 17.13 1.73 47.43
N GLU A 46 15.85 1.74 47.80
CA GLU A 46 14.78 2.17 46.91
C GLU A 46 14.83 3.68 46.74
N MET A 47 15.26 4.15 45.56
CA MET A 47 15.02 5.53 45.15
C MET A 47 13.67 5.62 44.43
N HIS A 48 12.66 6.15 45.13
CA HIS A 48 11.45 6.66 44.48
C HIS A 48 11.78 7.94 43.70
N GLY A 49 12.15 7.78 42.42
CA GLY A 49 12.24 8.87 41.46
C GLY A 49 10.93 9.00 40.68
N ASP A 50 10.12 10.00 41.01
CA ASP A 50 8.92 10.35 40.25
C ASP A 50 9.32 10.97 38.90
N GLN A 51 8.87 10.38 37.78
CA GLN A 51 9.23 10.82 36.42
C GLN A 51 8.00 11.30 35.65
N SER A 52 7.47 12.47 36.04
CA SER A 52 6.46 13.19 35.28
C SER A 52 7.11 14.11 34.23
N GLY A 53 7.38 13.57 33.03
CA GLY A 53 7.76 14.38 31.86
C GLY A 53 6.52 15.03 31.22
N ILE A 54 6.43 16.36 31.27
CA ILE A 54 5.26 17.11 30.80
C ILE A 54 5.43 17.56 29.34
N ALA A 55 4.41 17.32 28.52
CA ALA A 55 4.16 18.07 27.29
C ALA A 55 2.67 18.49 27.29
N MET A 56 2.42 19.79 27.39
CA MET A 56 1.07 20.39 27.51
C MET A 56 0.89 21.47 26.46
N VAL A 57 -0.13 21.32 25.59
CA VAL A 57 -0.82 22.42 24.89
C VAL A 57 -2.31 22.04 24.83
N ASP A 58 -3.18 23.03 25.01
CA ASP A 58 -4.62 22.94 25.33
C ASP A 58 -5.42 21.72 24.81
N GLY A 59 -6.17 21.11 25.74
CA GLY A 59 -7.12 20.02 25.48
C GLY A 59 -6.72 18.72 26.16
N GLN A 60 -7.29 18.45 27.34
CA GLN A 60 -6.94 17.34 28.26
C GLN A 60 -6.77 15.96 27.58
N MET A 61 -5.55 15.63 27.15
CA MET A 61 -5.19 14.27 26.81
C MET A 61 -4.92 13.51 28.11
N ARG A 62 -5.70 12.46 28.39
CA ARG A 62 -5.59 11.67 29.63
C ARG A 62 -4.37 10.74 29.61
N GLN A 63 -3.18 11.31 29.84
CA GLN A 63 -2.01 10.52 30.23
C GLN A 63 -2.39 9.68 31.44
N THR A 64 -2.30 8.35 31.30
CA THR A 64 -2.70 7.40 32.33
C THR A 64 -1.63 6.33 32.46
N ASN A 65 -0.89 6.36 33.57
CA ASN A 65 0.09 5.34 33.90
C ASN A 65 -0.56 3.94 33.83
N LEU A 66 0.06 3.00 33.11
CA LEU A 66 -0.42 1.61 33.01
C LEU A 66 -0.63 0.97 34.38
N ARG A 67 0.21 1.30 35.37
CA ARG A 67 0.06 0.87 36.78
C ARG A 67 -1.22 1.38 37.44
N MET A 68 -1.76 2.54 37.03
CA MET A 68 -3.01 3.11 37.56
C MET A 68 -4.27 2.57 36.86
N GLN A 69 -4.15 1.74 35.82
CA GLN A 69 -5.32 1.23 35.07
C GLN A 69 -5.84 -0.14 35.57
N GLY A 70 -5.26 -0.73 36.61
CA GLY A 70 -5.73 -1.99 37.21
C GLY A 70 -5.91 -3.13 36.21
N ASN A 71 -6.97 -3.94 36.37
CA ASN A 71 -7.32 -5.07 35.48
C ASN A 71 -8.03 -4.66 34.16
N LYS A 72 -8.02 -3.37 33.77
CA LYS A 72 -8.74 -2.93 32.56
C LYS A 72 -8.25 -3.65 31.30
N ALA A 73 -9.18 -4.23 30.55
CA ALA A 73 -8.94 -4.83 29.24
C ALA A 73 -9.27 -3.85 28.10
N TRP A 74 -8.73 -4.12 26.93
CA TRP A 74 -8.79 -3.31 25.71
C TRP A 74 -9.12 -4.19 24.52
N ASP A 75 -9.99 -3.72 23.61
CA ASP A 75 -10.28 -4.46 22.37
C ASP A 75 -9.04 -4.55 21.48
N VAL A 76 -8.20 -3.50 21.47
CA VAL A 76 -7.00 -3.38 20.64
C VAL A 76 -5.86 -2.73 21.43
N CYS A 77 -4.71 -3.39 21.50
CA CYS A 77 -3.46 -2.80 21.97
C CYS A 77 -2.59 -2.43 20.77
N ILE A 78 -2.12 -1.19 20.71
CA ILE A 78 -1.43 -0.60 19.56
C ILE A 78 -0.06 -0.13 20.01
N VAL A 79 1.00 -0.58 19.36
CA VAL A 79 2.39 -0.24 19.70
C VAL A 79 2.92 0.78 18.71
N GLY A 80 3.23 1.97 19.21
CA GLY A 80 3.65 3.18 18.48
C GLY A 80 2.49 4.16 18.24
N ALA A 81 2.69 5.42 18.58
CA ALA A 81 1.77 6.55 18.37
C ALA A 81 2.09 7.37 17.11
N GLY A 82 2.90 6.83 16.20
CA GLY A 82 3.07 7.37 14.84
C GLY A 82 1.81 7.24 13.97
N LEU A 83 1.87 7.74 12.72
CA LEU A 83 0.73 7.79 11.79
C LEU A 83 -0.08 6.49 11.74
N SER A 84 0.57 5.33 11.54
CA SER A 84 -0.14 4.06 11.39
C SER A 84 -0.89 3.64 12.65
N GLY A 85 -0.28 3.79 13.83
CA GLY A 85 -0.93 3.47 15.11
C GLY A 85 -2.06 4.43 15.45
N THR A 86 -1.86 5.73 15.22
CA THR A 86 -2.87 6.78 15.41
C THR A 86 -4.09 6.59 14.51
N VAL A 87 -3.88 6.33 13.22
CA VAL A 87 -4.97 6.05 12.26
C VAL A 87 -5.76 4.82 12.70
N LEU A 88 -5.09 3.75 13.14
CA LEU A 88 -5.75 2.53 13.58
C LEU A 88 -6.55 2.75 14.87
N ALA A 89 -5.97 3.38 15.89
CA ALA A 89 -6.64 3.71 17.14
C ALA A 89 -7.95 4.47 16.89
N GLU A 90 -7.87 5.50 16.03
CA GLU A 90 -9.01 6.33 15.68
C GLU A 90 -10.05 5.57 14.84
N ARG A 91 -9.65 4.77 13.84
CA ARG A 91 -10.60 3.93 13.08
C ARG A 91 -11.32 2.92 13.97
N TYR A 92 -10.63 2.29 14.92
CA TYR A 92 -11.24 1.36 15.89
C TYR A 92 -12.24 2.07 16.81
N ALA A 93 -11.89 3.24 17.32
CA ALA A 93 -12.75 4.03 18.19
C ALA A 93 -14.00 4.57 17.47
N THR A 94 -13.86 5.08 16.23
CA THR A 94 -14.95 5.76 15.52
C THR A 94 -15.83 4.86 14.66
N LEU A 95 -15.28 3.82 14.02
CA LEU A 95 -16.07 2.94 13.14
C LEU A 95 -16.58 1.67 13.82
N LEU A 96 -15.86 1.17 14.83
CA LEU A 96 -16.21 -0.08 15.51
C LEU A 96 -16.55 0.10 16.98
N ASN A 97 -16.57 1.35 17.47
CA ASN A 97 -16.86 1.68 18.86
C ASN A 97 -15.94 0.96 19.87
N LYS A 98 -14.76 0.49 19.42
CA LYS A 98 -13.81 -0.33 20.18
C LYS A 98 -12.85 0.53 21.00
N THR A 99 -12.47 0.03 22.16
CA THR A 99 -11.48 0.64 23.05
C THR A 99 -10.06 0.28 22.62
N SER A 100 -9.14 1.23 22.73
CA SER A 100 -7.73 0.98 22.42
C SER A 100 -6.77 1.62 23.41
N ILE A 101 -5.65 0.95 23.63
CA ILE A 101 -4.47 1.51 24.31
C ILE A 101 -3.33 1.62 23.32
N VAL A 102 -2.82 2.84 23.14
CA VAL A 102 -1.66 3.17 22.32
C VAL A 102 -0.46 3.32 23.24
N ILE A 103 0.55 2.49 23.02
CA ILE A 103 1.76 2.38 23.83
C ILE A 103 2.91 2.95 23.01
N GLU A 104 3.48 4.06 23.46
CA GLU A 104 4.56 4.77 22.79
C GLU A 104 5.80 4.80 23.69
N LYS A 105 6.95 4.45 23.11
CA LYS A 105 8.23 4.43 23.81
C LYS A 105 8.76 5.84 24.05
N ARG A 106 8.57 6.74 23.08
CA ARG A 106 8.99 8.14 23.19
C ARG A 106 8.11 8.91 24.19
N HIS A 107 8.57 10.09 24.59
CA HIS A 107 7.89 10.96 25.56
C HIS A 107 6.70 11.74 24.97
N HIS A 108 6.41 11.55 23.68
CA HIS A 108 5.44 12.31 22.91
C HIS A 108 4.74 11.39 21.87
N ILE A 109 3.67 11.88 21.24
CA ILE A 109 2.98 11.19 20.14
C ILE A 109 3.49 11.64 18.76
N GLY A 110 2.97 11.05 17.68
CA GLY A 110 3.29 11.44 16.30
C GLY A 110 4.48 10.69 15.68
N GLY A 111 5.26 9.96 16.49
CA GLY A 111 6.45 9.26 16.01
C GLY A 111 7.46 10.25 15.42
N ASN A 112 7.93 10.02 14.20
CA ASN A 112 8.85 10.94 13.53
C ASN A 112 8.19 12.26 13.08
N CYS A 113 6.87 12.30 12.94
CA CYS A 113 6.16 13.53 12.57
C CYS A 113 6.07 14.54 13.72
N TYR A 114 6.54 14.21 14.92
CA TYR A 114 6.48 15.09 16.09
C TYR A 114 7.11 16.46 15.82
N ASP A 115 6.39 17.50 16.22
CA ASP A 115 6.87 18.88 16.27
C ASP A 115 6.57 19.55 17.61
N TYR A 116 7.40 20.54 17.93
CA TYR A 116 7.33 21.37 19.12
C TYR A 116 7.70 22.81 18.77
N ILE A 117 7.32 23.77 19.62
CA ILE A 117 7.75 25.16 19.50
C ILE A 117 9.10 25.31 20.21
N ASP A 118 10.14 25.68 19.47
CA ASP A 118 11.45 25.98 20.02
C ASP A 118 11.36 27.20 20.96
N HIS A 119 11.81 27.02 22.21
CA HIS A 119 11.67 28.00 23.28
C HIS A 119 12.35 29.35 22.96
N ASP A 120 13.55 29.31 22.37
CA ASP A 120 14.40 30.49 22.22
C ASP A 120 14.05 31.33 20.98
N THR A 121 13.43 30.70 19.98
CA THR A 121 13.03 31.35 18.72
C THR A 121 11.52 31.47 18.53
N ASN A 122 10.71 30.76 19.33
CA ASN A 122 9.27 30.61 19.13
C ASN A 122 8.90 30.09 17.73
N ILE A 123 9.75 29.22 17.16
CA ILE A 123 9.55 28.57 15.86
C ILE A 123 9.08 27.13 16.07
N LEU A 124 7.93 26.78 15.49
CA LEU A 124 7.47 25.41 15.34
C LEU A 124 8.43 24.64 14.44
N MET A 125 9.00 23.55 14.95
CA MET A 125 9.95 22.69 14.26
C MET A 125 9.74 21.20 14.57
N ASN A 126 10.10 20.33 13.62
CA ASN A 126 10.15 18.89 13.85
C ASN A 126 11.41 18.49 14.61
N GLU A 127 11.29 17.55 15.55
CA GLU A 127 12.46 16.97 16.24
C GLU A 127 13.24 16.01 15.33
N TYR A 128 12.52 15.27 14.49
CA TYR A 128 13.05 14.15 13.69
C TYR A 128 13.17 14.46 12.20
N GLY A 129 13.61 15.68 11.88
CA GLY A 129 13.78 16.17 10.51
C GLY A 129 12.48 16.63 9.84
N ALA A 130 12.61 17.35 8.73
CA ALA A 130 11.47 18.01 8.08
C ALA A 130 10.42 17.01 7.57
N HIS A 131 9.18 17.14 8.05
CA HIS A 131 8.03 16.34 7.59
C HIS A 131 7.09 17.18 6.72
N LEU A 132 6.93 16.76 5.46
CA LEU A 132 6.22 17.49 4.43
C LEU A 132 5.09 16.63 3.87
N PHE A 133 3.84 17.01 4.09
CA PHE A 133 2.71 16.19 3.66
C PHE A 133 2.38 16.51 2.19
N HIS A 134 2.42 15.46 1.37
CA HIS A 134 2.02 15.49 -0.03
C HIS A 134 1.28 14.18 -0.35
N THR A 135 0.27 14.23 -1.21
CA THR A 135 -0.38 13.02 -1.73
C THR A 135 -1.19 13.27 -3.01
N ASN A 136 -1.30 12.23 -3.83
CA ASN A 136 -2.30 12.12 -4.88
C ASN A 136 -3.52 11.26 -4.45
N ILE A 137 -3.50 10.68 -3.24
CA ILE A 137 -4.51 9.75 -2.77
C ILE A 137 -5.65 10.51 -2.10
N GLU A 138 -6.77 10.67 -2.80
CA GLU A 138 -7.94 11.43 -2.34
C GLU A 138 -8.48 10.93 -0.98
N ARG A 139 -8.56 9.60 -0.76
CA ARG A 139 -9.02 9.06 0.53
C ARG A 139 -8.11 9.45 1.72
N VAL A 140 -6.81 9.66 1.48
CA VAL A 140 -5.86 10.11 2.50
C VAL A 140 -6.04 11.60 2.75
N TRP A 141 -6.17 12.41 1.69
CA TRP A 141 -6.47 13.84 1.82
C TRP A 141 -7.76 14.10 2.60
N SER A 142 -8.84 13.40 2.24
CA SER A 142 -10.13 13.49 2.95
C SER A 142 -10.03 12.99 4.39
N TYR A 143 -9.20 11.96 4.67
CA TYR A 143 -8.96 11.50 6.04
C TYR A 143 -8.27 12.57 6.89
N VAL A 144 -7.15 13.14 6.44
CA VAL A 144 -6.39 14.10 7.27
C VAL A 144 -7.15 15.41 7.51
N ASN A 145 -8.07 15.77 6.62
CA ASN A 145 -8.91 16.97 6.74
C ASN A 145 -10.19 16.79 7.55
N LYS A 146 -10.50 15.60 8.09
CA LYS A 146 -11.69 15.41 8.96
C LYS A 146 -11.75 16.37 10.14
N TRP A 147 -10.58 16.75 10.66
CA TRP A 147 -10.43 17.67 11.79
C TRP A 147 -10.22 19.12 11.37
N ALA A 148 -10.40 19.49 10.09
CA ALA A 148 -10.03 20.82 9.56
C ALA A 148 -10.69 22.02 10.28
N ARG A 149 -11.82 21.84 10.99
CA ARG A 149 -12.42 22.87 11.85
C ARG A 149 -11.57 23.24 13.07
N HIS A 150 -10.68 22.36 13.51
CA HIS A 150 -9.82 22.54 14.68
C HIS A 150 -8.33 22.45 14.32
N ALA A 151 -7.95 21.49 13.47
CA ALA A 151 -6.60 21.31 12.93
C ALA A 151 -6.61 21.46 11.39
N PRO A 152 -6.70 22.69 10.86
CA PRO A 152 -6.68 22.94 9.41
C PRO A 152 -5.31 22.67 8.78
N TRP A 153 -5.33 22.37 7.47
CA TRP A 153 -4.13 22.20 6.64
C TRP A 153 -3.98 23.38 5.67
N VAL A 154 -2.78 23.92 5.56
CA VAL A 154 -2.45 25.08 4.69
C VAL A 154 -1.63 24.59 3.50
N ARG A 155 -1.94 25.09 2.29
CA ARG A 155 -1.17 24.78 1.06
C ARG A 155 0.31 25.07 1.27
N TRP A 156 1.15 24.11 0.93
CA TRP A 156 2.60 24.26 0.97
C TRP A 156 3.23 23.53 -0.23
N ASP A 157 3.59 24.29 -1.25
CA ASP A 157 4.42 23.81 -2.35
C ASP A 157 5.88 23.85 -1.90
N HIS A 158 6.45 22.69 -1.58
CA HIS A 158 7.83 22.62 -1.08
C HIS A 158 8.84 22.75 -2.23
N GLU A 159 9.90 23.52 -2.02
CA GLU A 159 11.03 23.70 -2.93
C GLU A 159 12.35 23.43 -2.19
N VAL A 160 13.31 22.80 -2.89
CA VAL A 160 14.63 22.43 -2.36
C VAL A 160 15.70 22.98 -3.30
N LEU A 161 16.75 23.55 -2.73
CA LEU A 161 17.96 23.89 -3.49
C LEU A 161 19.08 22.88 -3.19
N GLY A 162 19.98 22.68 -4.14
CA GLY A 162 21.23 21.96 -3.97
C GLY A 162 22.41 22.92 -4.07
N TRP A 163 23.33 22.87 -3.10
CA TRP A 163 24.63 23.52 -3.16
C TRP A 163 25.60 22.64 -3.95
N VAL A 164 25.89 23.01 -5.20
CA VAL A 164 26.73 22.25 -6.13
C VAL A 164 27.74 23.18 -6.78
N GLN A 165 29.04 22.91 -6.58
CA GLN A 165 30.13 23.68 -7.18
C GLN A 165 30.02 25.21 -6.96
N GLY A 166 29.67 25.63 -5.74
CA GLY A 166 29.51 27.04 -5.38
C GLY A 166 28.22 27.71 -5.90
N LYS A 167 27.30 26.95 -6.48
CA LYS A 167 26.02 27.45 -7.04
C LYS A 167 24.84 26.81 -6.30
N LEU A 168 23.79 27.59 -6.06
CA LEU A 168 22.48 27.08 -5.66
C LEU A 168 21.64 26.76 -6.91
N VAL A 169 21.13 25.53 -6.99
CA VAL A 169 20.29 25.06 -8.11
C VAL A 169 19.06 24.31 -7.62
N PRO A 170 17.93 24.33 -8.35
CA PRO A 170 16.76 23.53 -7.97
C PRO A 170 17.09 22.03 -7.92
N ILE A 171 16.57 21.37 -6.89
CA ILE A 171 16.39 19.92 -6.84
C ILE A 171 14.88 19.72 -6.65
N PRO A 172 14.18 18.95 -7.52
CA PRO A 172 14.69 18.03 -8.53
C PRO A 172 15.26 18.73 -9.77
N VAL A 173 16.06 17.99 -10.56
CA VAL A 173 16.67 18.49 -11.80
C VAL A 173 15.61 19.03 -12.74
N ASN A 174 15.74 20.31 -13.10
CA ASN A 174 14.87 21.02 -14.02
C ASN A 174 15.71 21.87 -15.02
N ILE A 175 15.05 22.64 -15.90
CA ILE A 175 15.76 23.44 -16.92
C ILE A 175 16.78 24.42 -16.30
N LYS A 176 16.40 25.10 -15.20
CA LYS A 176 17.31 26.01 -14.47
C LYS A 176 18.53 25.24 -13.93
N THR A 177 18.34 24.04 -13.39
CA THR A 177 19.45 23.17 -12.92
C THR A 177 20.45 22.87 -14.05
N VAL A 178 19.96 22.46 -15.24
CA VAL A 178 20.82 22.15 -16.39
C VAL A 178 21.58 23.38 -16.86
N ASN A 179 20.89 24.49 -17.08
CA ASN A 179 21.52 25.73 -17.56
C ASN A 179 22.57 26.25 -16.57
N THR A 180 22.29 26.23 -15.27
CA THR A 180 23.20 26.75 -14.23
C THR A 180 24.43 25.87 -13.99
N LEU A 181 24.31 24.54 -14.02
CA LEU A 181 25.45 23.64 -13.80
C LEU A 181 26.27 23.36 -15.06
N LEU A 182 25.60 23.20 -16.21
CA LEU A 182 26.24 22.75 -17.45
C LEU A 182 26.45 23.87 -18.47
N ASN A 183 26.19 25.13 -18.08
CA ASN A 183 26.23 26.32 -18.94
C ASN A 183 25.34 26.19 -20.20
N GLY A 184 24.21 25.48 -20.06
CA GLY A 184 23.21 25.31 -21.11
C GLY A 184 22.36 26.57 -21.35
N ASN A 185 21.70 26.60 -22.51
CA ASN A 185 20.82 27.68 -22.97
C ASN A 185 19.38 27.20 -23.24
N ILE A 186 18.96 26.10 -22.60
CA ILE A 186 17.65 25.48 -22.80
C ILE A 186 16.55 26.45 -22.34
N SER A 187 15.65 26.80 -23.26
CA SER A 187 14.62 27.83 -23.06
C SER A 187 13.22 27.26 -22.81
N ASN A 188 12.97 26.00 -23.21
CA ASN A 188 11.64 25.40 -23.17
C ASN A 188 11.66 23.86 -23.02
N THR A 189 10.47 23.29 -22.82
CA THR A 189 10.27 21.85 -22.62
C THR A 189 10.74 20.98 -23.76
N LYS A 190 10.55 21.40 -25.02
CA LYS A 190 10.97 20.60 -26.18
C LYS A 190 12.50 20.50 -26.23
N GLU A 191 13.20 21.61 -26.02
CA GLU A 191 14.67 21.63 -25.96
C GLU A 191 15.21 20.78 -24.79
N MET A 192 14.53 20.80 -23.65
CA MET A 192 14.89 19.95 -22.51
C MET A 192 14.67 18.46 -22.78
N ASP A 193 13.56 18.08 -23.43
CA ASP A 193 13.29 16.71 -23.84
C ASP A 193 14.30 16.23 -24.91
N ASP A 194 14.67 17.09 -25.86
CA ASP A 194 15.68 16.78 -26.89
C ASP A 194 17.09 16.68 -26.29
N TRP A 195 17.43 17.54 -25.30
CA TRP A 195 18.67 17.42 -24.54
C TRP A 195 18.72 16.11 -23.73
N LEU A 196 17.64 15.78 -23.00
CA LEU A 196 17.54 14.55 -22.20
C LEU A 196 17.76 13.29 -23.07
N LYS A 197 17.12 13.21 -24.25
CA LYS A 197 17.31 12.07 -25.20
C LYS A 197 18.78 11.83 -25.57
N ASN A 198 19.60 12.88 -25.60
CA ASN A 198 21.01 12.79 -26.00
C ASN A 198 21.95 12.41 -24.84
N VAL A 199 21.56 12.66 -23.58
CA VAL A 199 22.43 12.42 -22.40
C VAL A 199 21.98 11.26 -21.51
N GLN A 200 20.71 10.85 -21.57
CA GLN A 200 20.15 9.78 -20.77
C GLN A 200 20.77 8.42 -21.13
N GLY A 201 21.20 7.67 -20.11
CA GLY A 201 21.64 6.29 -20.29
C GLY A 201 20.50 5.34 -20.65
N HIS A 202 20.84 4.13 -21.09
CA HIS A 202 19.86 3.08 -21.36
C HIS A 202 19.78 2.09 -20.20
N CYS A 203 18.58 1.87 -19.67
CA CYS A 203 18.31 0.70 -18.83
C CYS A 203 17.77 -0.47 -19.67
N PRO A 204 18.10 -1.73 -19.33
CA PRO A 204 17.54 -2.90 -19.99
C PRO A 204 16.00 -2.89 -20.00
N ALA A 205 15.38 -3.61 -20.95
CA ALA A 205 13.92 -3.74 -21.03
C ALA A 205 13.26 -4.32 -19.75
N THR A 206 14.03 -5.04 -18.95
CA THR A 206 13.65 -5.57 -17.62
C THR A 206 13.67 -4.51 -16.50
N GLY A 207 14.10 -3.28 -16.77
CA GLY A 207 14.34 -2.23 -15.80
C GLY A 207 15.83 -2.06 -15.43
N CYS A 208 16.14 -0.91 -14.82
CA CYS A 208 17.47 -0.60 -14.27
C CYS A 208 17.79 -1.54 -13.10
N ARG A 209 19.04 -2.01 -13.01
CA ARG A 209 19.47 -3.00 -12.01
C ARG A 209 19.69 -2.40 -10.63
N ASN A 210 20.06 -1.13 -10.56
CA ASN A 210 20.45 -0.43 -9.33
C ASN A 210 20.17 1.09 -9.40
N ALA A 211 20.47 1.79 -8.31
CA ALA A 211 20.23 3.22 -8.17
C ALA A 211 21.14 4.10 -9.06
N GLU A 212 22.35 3.63 -9.40
CA GLU A 212 23.22 4.31 -10.37
C GLU A 212 22.58 4.32 -11.77
N GLU A 213 22.26 3.15 -12.32
CA GLU A 213 21.67 3.01 -13.65
C GLU A 213 20.37 3.81 -13.76
N MET A 214 19.52 3.76 -12.74
CA MET A 214 18.28 4.53 -12.68
C MET A 214 18.51 6.05 -12.69
N ALA A 215 19.55 6.55 -12.02
CA ALA A 215 19.87 7.97 -12.06
C ALA A 215 20.46 8.37 -13.43
N ILE A 216 21.44 7.63 -13.95
CA ILE A 216 22.06 7.89 -15.26
C ILE A 216 21.03 7.81 -16.40
N HIS A 217 20.09 6.86 -16.34
CA HIS A 217 18.98 6.75 -17.28
C HIS A 217 18.04 7.96 -17.28
N ARG A 218 17.99 8.74 -16.20
CA ARG A 218 17.06 9.86 -16.04
C ARG A 218 17.69 11.23 -16.20
N VAL A 219 18.94 11.43 -15.79
CA VAL A 219 19.64 12.74 -15.84
C VAL A 219 20.96 12.71 -16.61
N GLY A 220 21.38 11.55 -17.11
CA GLY A 220 22.69 11.38 -17.73
C GLY A 220 23.85 11.33 -16.73
N LYS A 221 25.01 10.87 -17.19
CA LYS A 221 26.18 10.58 -16.32
C LYS A 221 26.74 11.83 -15.62
N GLN A 222 26.69 12.99 -16.26
CA GLN A 222 27.25 14.23 -15.71
C GLN A 222 26.46 14.75 -14.51
N LEU A 223 25.12 14.84 -14.62
CA LEU A 223 24.28 15.24 -13.49
C LEU A 223 24.17 14.16 -12.41
N TYR A 224 24.27 12.88 -12.78
CA TYR A 224 24.40 11.79 -11.81
C TYR A 224 25.60 12.03 -10.87
N ASN A 225 26.79 12.29 -11.44
CA ASN A 225 27.99 12.59 -10.66
C ASN A 225 27.83 13.85 -9.79
N LEU A 226 27.24 14.92 -10.32
CA LEU A 226 27.14 16.22 -9.62
C LEU A 226 26.09 16.28 -8.51
N ILE A 227 24.98 15.54 -8.63
CA ILE A 227 23.79 15.70 -7.76
C ILE A 227 23.45 14.41 -6.99
N PHE A 228 23.67 13.24 -7.58
CA PHE A 228 23.11 11.99 -7.06
C PHE A 228 24.15 11.09 -6.39
N LYS A 229 25.32 10.91 -7.02
CA LYS A 229 26.31 9.89 -6.64
C LYS A 229 26.73 10.04 -5.17
N ASP A 230 27.38 11.15 -4.84
CA ASP A 230 28.00 11.33 -3.53
C ASP A 230 26.96 11.68 -2.45
N TYR A 231 25.85 12.35 -2.82
CA TYR A 231 24.67 12.50 -1.94
C TYR A 231 24.10 11.15 -1.52
N THR A 232 23.94 10.21 -2.46
CA THR A 232 23.38 8.88 -2.20
C THR A 232 24.35 8.06 -1.34
N LEU A 233 25.66 8.11 -1.62
CA LEU A 233 26.67 7.47 -0.79
C LEU A 233 26.63 8.01 0.66
N LYS A 234 26.57 9.34 0.84
CA LYS A 234 26.48 10.00 2.14
C LYS A 234 25.19 9.63 2.90
N GLN A 235 24.04 9.64 2.22
CA GLN A 235 22.75 9.26 2.80
C GLN A 235 22.71 7.78 3.25
N TRP A 236 23.21 6.87 2.41
CA TRP A 236 23.00 5.42 2.60
C TRP A 236 24.20 4.65 3.15
N GLY A 237 25.40 5.25 3.21
CA GLY A 237 26.64 4.54 3.55
C GLY A 237 27.06 3.48 2.50
N VAL A 238 26.37 3.42 1.36
CA VAL A 238 26.44 2.34 0.37
C VAL A 238 26.45 2.95 -1.04
N SER A 239 27.32 2.45 -1.91
CA SER A 239 27.40 2.85 -3.31
C SER A 239 26.03 2.70 -4.03
N PRO A 240 25.61 3.65 -4.88
CA PRO A 240 24.37 3.54 -5.67
C PRO A 240 24.28 2.26 -6.52
N GLU A 241 25.42 1.67 -6.90
CA GLU A 241 25.48 0.39 -7.62
C GLU A 241 24.93 -0.80 -6.82
N ARG A 242 24.97 -0.71 -5.47
CA ARG A 242 24.57 -1.76 -4.52
C ARG A 242 23.18 -1.50 -3.90
N LEU A 243 22.53 -0.40 -4.26
CA LEU A 243 21.18 -0.04 -3.85
C LEU A 243 20.18 -0.36 -4.96
N ASP A 244 18.97 -0.75 -4.58
CA ASP A 244 17.88 -0.98 -5.54
C ASP A 244 17.53 0.31 -6.30
N ALA A 245 17.16 0.16 -7.59
CA ALA A 245 16.74 1.25 -8.45
C ALA A 245 15.62 2.13 -7.85
N GLU A 246 14.79 1.59 -6.95
CA GLU A 246 13.74 2.36 -6.26
C GLU A 246 14.26 3.55 -5.45
N VAL A 247 15.54 3.61 -5.09
CA VAL A 247 16.13 4.71 -4.31
C VAL A 247 16.15 6.02 -5.10
N THR A 248 16.69 6.00 -6.32
CA THR A 248 16.79 7.19 -7.19
C THR A 248 15.59 7.34 -8.13
N ALA A 249 14.79 6.29 -8.34
CA ALA A 249 13.52 6.37 -9.08
C ALA A 249 12.52 7.38 -8.47
N ARG A 250 12.62 7.66 -7.18
CA ARG A 250 11.69 8.55 -6.44
C ARG A 250 11.88 10.04 -6.72
N ILE A 251 13.09 10.47 -7.12
CA ILE A 251 13.40 11.89 -7.36
C ILE A 251 12.99 12.24 -8.81
N PRO A 252 12.01 13.13 -9.06
CA PRO A 252 11.59 13.43 -10.43
C PRO A 252 12.68 14.13 -11.24
N VAL A 253 12.55 14.08 -12.56
CA VAL A 253 13.29 14.94 -13.49
C VAL A 253 12.25 15.73 -14.26
N ARG A 254 12.46 17.04 -14.37
CA ARG A 254 11.47 17.97 -14.88
C ARG A 254 11.95 18.59 -16.18
N ASN A 255 11.14 18.44 -17.22
CA ASN A 255 11.35 19.08 -18.52
C ASN A 255 10.79 20.51 -18.55
N SER A 256 10.81 21.22 -17.43
CA SER A 256 10.24 22.57 -17.28
C SER A 256 11.05 23.39 -16.28
N PHE A 257 10.61 24.61 -15.96
CA PHE A 257 11.18 25.45 -14.90
C PHE A 257 10.55 25.22 -13.51
N ASP A 258 9.56 24.32 -13.38
CA ASP A 258 8.82 24.10 -12.12
C ASP A 258 9.80 23.66 -11.00
N PRO A 259 9.99 24.46 -9.93
CA PRO A 259 11.01 24.23 -8.90
C PRO A 259 10.57 23.27 -7.78
N ARG A 260 9.28 22.93 -7.72
CA ARG A 260 8.69 22.16 -6.61
C ARG A 260 9.33 20.78 -6.45
N TYR A 261 9.42 20.31 -5.22
CA TYR A 261 9.96 18.99 -4.90
C TYR A 261 8.98 17.86 -5.23
N PHE A 262 7.70 18.08 -4.94
CA PHE A 262 6.63 17.13 -5.19
C PHE A 262 5.77 17.58 -6.38
N SER A 263 5.20 16.60 -7.09
CA SER A 263 4.25 16.82 -8.19
C SER A 263 2.82 16.44 -7.81
N ASP A 264 2.58 16.11 -6.54
CA ASP A 264 1.29 15.67 -6.02
C ASP A 264 0.22 16.78 -6.03
N ARG A 265 -1.04 16.40 -6.25
CA ARG A 265 -2.20 17.29 -6.23
C ARG A 265 -2.33 18.02 -4.89
N TYR A 266 -2.30 17.28 -3.78
CA TYR A 266 -2.42 17.84 -2.44
C TYR A 266 -1.01 17.96 -1.83
N GLN A 267 -0.59 19.17 -1.48
CA GLN A 267 0.66 19.46 -0.77
C GLN A 267 0.36 20.49 0.30
N ALA A 268 0.60 20.16 1.56
CA ALA A 268 0.14 20.98 2.69
C ALA A 268 0.96 20.73 3.96
N LEU A 269 0.85 21.64 4.91
CA LEU A 269 1.32 21.47 6.29
C LEU A 269 0.16 21.75 7.27
N PRO A 270 0.10 21.12 8.45
CA PRO A 270 -0.87 21.48 9.47
C PRO A 270 -0.61 22.92 9.95
N ALA A 271 -1.65 23.75 10.02
CA ALA A 271 -1.53 25.17 10.38
C ALA A 271 -0.92 25.41 11.78
N HIS A 272 -1.07 24.43 12.67
CA HIS A 272 -0.67 24.48 14.08
C HIS A 272 0.25 23.31 14.45
N GLY A 273 0.90 22.68 13.46
CA GLY A 273 1.80 21.54 13.65
C GLY A 273 1.12 20.18 13.65
N TYR A 274 1.93 19.16 13.38
CA TYR A 274 1.54 17.76 13.36
C TYR A 274 1.11 17.30 14.75
N SER A 275 1.83 17.63 15.82
CA SER A 275 1.48 17.24 17.20
C SER A 275 0.07 17.70 17.56
N HIS A 276 -0.30 18.91 17.17
CA HIS A 276 -1.66 19.43 17.33
C HIS A 276 -2.69 18.60 16.53
N TRP A 277 -2.43 18.29 15.25
CA TRP A 277 -3.30 17.40 14.46
C TRP A 277 -3.44 16.01 15.13
N PHE A 278 -2.34 15.40 15.55
CA PHE A 278 -2.33 14.09 16.23
C PHE A 278 -3.16 14.11 17.53
N ASN A 279 -3.11 15.18 18.33
CA ASN A 279 -3.96 15.35 19.51
C ASN A 279 -5.45 15.26 19.17
N HIS A 280 -5.89 15.93 18.08
CA HIS A 280 -7.29 15.91 17.64
C HIS A 280 -7.72 14.52 17.13
N VAL A 281 -6.84 13.79 16.43
CA VAL A 281 -7.12 12.42 15.97
C VAL A 281 -7.27 11.44 17.16
N LEU A 282 -6.44 11.59 18.19
CA LEU A 282 -6.45 10.73 19.38
C LEU A 282 -7.41 11.19 20.49
N SER A 283 -8.16 12.28 20.28
CA SER A 283 -9.05 12.89 21.30
C SER A 283 -10.27 12.06 21.72
N ASN A 284 -10.56 10.95 21.03
CA ASN A 284 -11.71 10.10 21.34
C ASN A 284 -11.53 9.39 22.70
N SER A 285 -12.53 9.45 23.57
CA SER A 285 -12.50 8.90 24.94
C SER A 285 -12.32 7.38 25.04
N LYS A 286 -12.38 6.65 23.91
CA LYS A 286 -12.07 5.22 23.80
C LYS A 286 -10.60 4.92 23.49
N ILE A 287 -9.80 5.96 23.22
CA ILE A 287 -8.37 5.86 22.96
C ILE A 287 -7.62 6.33 24.20
N ASN A 288 -6.85 5.44 24.80
CA ASN A 288 -5.90 5.80 25.85
C ASN A 288 -4.48 5.77 25.28
N VAL A 289 -3.70 6.81 25.55
CA VAL A 289 -2.31 6.92 25.09
C VAL A 289 -1.40 6.91 26.30
N VAL A 290 -0.35 6.10 26.24
CA VAL A 290 0.68 5.98 27.27
C VAL A 290 2.04 6.12 26.60
N VAL A 291 2.71 7.24 26.89
CA VAL A 291 4.07 7.57 26.43
C VAL A 291 5.12 7.01 27.41
N ASN A 292 6.41 7.17 27.10
CA ASN A 292 7.55 6.71 27.91
C ASN A 292 7.51 5.21 28.26
N THR A 293 6.91 4.38 27.41
CA THR A 293 6.67 2.96 27.68
C THR A 293 7.15 2.10 26.50
N ASP A 294 8.25 1.35 26.65
CA ASP A 294 8.60 0.32 25.67
C ASP A 294 7.63 -0.86 25.81
N PHE A 295 7.01 -1.29 24.71
CA PHE A 295 6.03 -2.37 24.72
C PHE A 295 6.56 -3.67 25.33
N PHE A 296 7.85 -3.98 25.10
CA PHE A 296 8.45 -5.22 25.60
C PHE A 296 8.56 -5.25 27.14
N ASP A 297 8.64 -4.09 27.80
CA ASP A 297 8.70 -4.00 29.26
C ASP A 297 7.32 -4.26 29.90
N VAL A 298 6.23 -4.02 29.15
CA VAL A 298 4.83 -4.14 29.63
C VAL A 298 4.06 -5.28 28.96
N GLN A 299 4.65 -6.01 28.01
CA GLN A 299 4.00 -7.07 27.23
C GLN A 299 3.37 -8.14 28.13
N THR A 300 4.07 -8.59 29.16
CA THR A 300 3.56 -9.57 30.14
C THR A 300 2.37 -9.01 30.92
N SER A 301 2.39 -7.73 31.30
CA SER A 301 1.30 -7.05 32.02
C SER A 301 0.06 -6.76 31.16
N LEU A 302 0.15 -6.98 29.84
CA LEU A 302 -0.92 -6.84 28.85
C LEU A 302 -1.47 -8.20 28.38
N HIS A 303 -0.83 -9.30 28.75
CA HIS A 303 -1.28 -10.64 28.38
C HIS A 303 -2.70 -10.91 28.94
N GLY A 304 -3.60 -11.42 28.09
CA GLY A 304 -5.01 -11.62 28.43
C GLY A 304 -5.87 -10.34 28.49
N ARG A 305 -5.27 -9.15 28.31
CA ARG A 305 -5.95 -7.84 28.39
C ARG A 305 -6.11 -7.14 27.05
N CYS A 306 -5.56 -7.71 25.98
CA CYS A 306 -5.66 -7.19 24.62
C CYS A 306 -6.46 -8.17 23.76
N GLY A 307 -7.61 -7.75 23.22
CA GLY A 307 -8.38 -8.55 22.26
C GLY A 307 -7.60 -8.85 20.97
N LYS A 308 -6.70 -7.94 20.58
CA LYS A 308 -5.63 -8.13 19.59
C LYS A 308 -4.49 -7.13 19.82
N THR A 309 -3.34 -7.40 19.20
CA THR A 309 -2.19 -6.50 19.21
C THR A 309 -1.87 -6.02 17.80
N ILE A 310 -1.56 -4.74 17.65
CA ILE A 310 -1.10 -4.12 16.40
C ILE A 310 0.27 -3.51 16.67
N PHE A 311 1.30 -4.04 16.02
CA PHE A 311 2.68 -3.65 16.22
C PHE A 311 3.20 -2.82 15.03
N THR A 312 3.68 -1.60 15.29
CA THR A 312 4.19 -0.70 14.24
C THR A 312 5.72 -0.47 14.29
N GLY A 313 6.39 -0.97 15.34
CA GLY A 313 7.85 -0.89 15.53
C GLY A 313 8.66 -1.86 14.66
N PRO A 314 9.99 -1.97 14.88
CA PRO A 314 10.87 -2.86 14.11
C PRO A 314 10.49 -4.33 14.24
N ILE A 315 10.19 -4.98 13.11
CA ILE A 315 9.73 -6.38 13.07
C ILE A 315 10.79 -7.37 13.57
N ASP A 316 12.06 -7.07 13.32
CA ASP A 316 13.20 -7.84 13.81
C ASP A 316 13.38 -7.74 15.33
N LYS A 317 13.15 -6.56 15.93
CA LYS A 317 13.09 -6.39 17.39
C LYS A 317 11.98 -7.25 18.01
N TYR A 318 10.80 -7.29 17.39
CA TYR A 318 9.69 -8.14 17.86
C TYR A 318 10.06 -9.63 17.85
N PHE A 319 10.74 -10.09 16.79
CA PHE A 319 11.15 -11.47 16.63
C PHE A 319 12.62 -11.73 17.02
N ALA A 320 13.20 -10.95 17.94
CA ALA A 320 14.61 -11.06 18.33
C ALA A 320 14.98 -12.47 18.86
N ALA A 321 14.05 -13.15 19.53
CA ALA A 321 14.22 -14.51 20.03
C ALA A 321 14.18 -15.61 18.93
N SER A 322 13.90 -15.27 17.66
CA SER A 322 13.83 -16.24 16.57
C SER A 322 15.19 -16.73 16.06
N GLY A 323 16.29 -16.08 16.47
CA GLY A 323 17.64 -16.34 15.95
C GLY A 323 17.90 -15.80 14.54
N LEU A 324 16.92 -15.14 13.89
CA LEU A 324 17.14 -14.46 12.62
C LEU A 324 18.05 -13.23 12.80
N PRO A 325 18.94 -12.91 11.82
CA PRO A 325 19.75 -11.70 11.85
C PRO A 325 18.91 -10.42 11.87
N LYS A 326 19.41 -9.36 12.52
CA LYS A 326 18.79 -8.02 12.47
C LYS A 326 18.68 -7.48 11.04
N LEU A 327 17.63 -6.69 10.80
CA LEU A 327 17.47 -5.92 9.57
C LEU A 327 18.32 -4.65 9.62
N GLU A 328 18.87 -4.24 8.48
CA GLU A 328 19.66 -3.01 8.39
C GLU A 328 18.73 -1.80 8.26
N TYR A 329 18.91 -0.78 9.10
CA TYR A 329 18.18 0.49 9.02
C TYR A 329 19.20 1.63 8.99
N ARG A 330 18.97 2.65 8.17
CA ARG A 330 19.69 3.92 8.29
C ARG A 330 19.04 4.80 9.35
N SER A 331 19.88 5.36 10.18
CA SER A 331 19.59 6.35 11.21
C SER A 331 19.93 7.77 10.71
N ILE A 332 19.55 8.80 11.46
CA ILE A 332 19.91 10.20 11.23
C ILE A 332 20.28 10.83 12.58
N ARG A 333 21.44 11.49 12.65
CA ARG A 333 21.80 12.41 13.73
C ARG A 333 21.41 13.83 13.30
N PHE A 334 20.60 14.48 14.12
CA PHE A 334 20.17 15.86 13.95
C PHE A 334 21.02 16.79 14.82
N GLU A 335 21.56 17.85 14.23
CA GLU A 335 22.34 18.87 14.93
C GLU A 335 21.59 20.20 14.85
N LYS A 336 20.88 20.56 15.93
CA LYS A 336 20.12 21.81 16.06
C LYS A 336 21.07 22.97 16.35
N ILE A 337 20.94 24.05 15.59
CA ILE A 337 21.66 25.31 15.79
C ILE A 337 20.62 26.43 15.90
N VAL A 338 20.64 27.14 17.02
CA VAL A 338 19.75 28.26 17.32
C VAL A 338 20.51 29.56 17.15
N MET A 339 19.92 30.53 16.45
CA MET A 339 20.47 31.86 16.22
C MET A 339 19.43 32.89 16.66
N SER A 340 19.43 33.27 17.93
CA SER A 340 18.39 34.13 18.55
C SER A 340 18.33 35.57 17.99
N GLN A 341 19.38 36.01 17.29
CA GLN A 341 19.53 37.37 16.73
C GLN A 341 19.74 37.36 15.19
N LEU A 342 19.02 36.50 14.47
CA LEU A 342 18.97 36.50 13.01
C LEU A 342 17.53 36.70 12.51
N PRO A 343 17.07 37.95 12.27
CA PRO A 343 15.70 38.21 11.83
C PRO A 343 15.47 37.76 10.39
N GLY A 344 16.47 37.88 9.51
CA GLY A 344 16.46 37.32 8.16
C GLY A 344 16.62 35.79 8.14
N TYR A 345 16.57 35.19 6.96
CA TYR A 345 16.83 33.75 6.80
C TYR A 345 18.32 33.44 6.82
N PHE A 346 18.69 32.26 7.33
CA PHE A 346 20.05 31.72 7.26
C PHE A 346 20.40 31.26 5.84
N GLN A 347 19.42 30.73 5.10
CA GLN A 347 19.60 30.19 3.75
C GLN A 347 18.42 30.54 2.83
N GLU A 348 18.64 30.49 1.50
CA GLU A 348 17.67 30.93 0.49
C GLU A 348 16.36 30.11 0.49
N ALA A 349 16.40 28.83 0.89
CA ALA A 349 15.25 27.93 0.86
C ALA A 349 15.10 27.12 2.16
N SER A 350 13.87 26.66 2.43
CA SER A 350 13.54 25.84 3.61
C SER A 350 14.43 24.60 3.81
N VAL A 351 14.94 24.04 2.71
CA VAL A 351 15.93 22.95 2.72
C VAL A 351 16.98 23.22 1.64
N VAL A 352 18.26 23.13 2.03
CA VAL A 352 19.39 23.13 1.11
C VAL A 352 20.14 21.80 1.26
N ASN A 353 20.19 21.01 0.18
CA ASN A 353 20.96 19.78 0.09
C ASN A 353 22.41 20.09 -0.29
N TYR A 354 23.35 19.26 0.16
CA TYR A 354 24.78 19.38 -0.11
C TYR A 354 25.29 18.07 -0.74
N PRO A 355 25.15 17.89 -2.08
CA PRO A 355 25.54 16.65 -2.75
C PRO A 355 27.03 16.33 -2.76
N GLY A 356 27.88 17.36 -2.80
CA GLY A 356 29.34 17.19 -2.83
C GLY A 356 29.90 16.64 -1.52
N THR A 357 31.16 16.19 -1.57
CA THR A 357 31.90 15.64 -0.42
C THR A 357 32.54 16.68 0.49
N ASP A 358 32.32 17.98 0.23
CA ASP A 358 32.92 19.09 0.98
C ASP A 358 32.42 19.21 2.44
N VAL A 359 31.31 18.53 2.77
CA VAL A 359 30.68 18.51 4.08
C VAL A 359 30.08 17.14 4.42
N ASP A 360 30.13 16.74 5.69
CA ASP A 360 29.66 15.41 6.14
C ASP A 360 28.13 15.30 6.31
N PHE A 361 27.41 16.42 6.40
CA PHE A 361 25.94 16.44 6.45
C PHE A 361 25.33 16.36 5.03
N THR A 362 24.13 15.79 4.94
CA THR A 362 23.40 15.68 3.66
C THR A 362 22.67 16.96 3.31
N ARG A 363 22.09 17.64 4.30
CA ARG A 363 21.29 18.86 4.11
C ARG A 363 21.17 19.71 5.37
N ILE A 364 20.77 20.96 5.18
CA ILE A 364 20.36 21.89 6.23
C ILE A 364 18.88 22.24 6.03
N VAL A 365 18.10 22.10 7.10
CA VAL A 365 16.70 22.54 7.19
C VAL A 365 16.64 23.84 7.99
N GLU A 366 15.97 24.87 7.49
CA GLU A 366 15.67 26.08 8.25
C GLU A 366 14.16 26.20 8.49
N TYR A 367 13.72 26.02 9.74
CA TYR A 367 12.29 25.86 10.04
C TYR A 367 11.48 27.17 9.92
N LYS A 368 12.13 28.34 9.98
CA LYS A 368 11.48 29.64 9.82
C LYS A 368 10.76 29.80 8.48
N HIS A 369 11.23 29.14 7.43
CA HIS A 369 10.58 29.17 6.11
C HIS A 369 9.20 28.51 6.10
N PHE A 370 9.01 27.42 6.85
CA PHE A 370 7.75 26.67 6.82
C PHE A 370 6.60 27.53 7.32
N LEU A 371 5.58 27.70 6.47
CA LEU A 371 4.45 28.62 6.69
C LEU A 371 4.86 30.09 6.98
N ARG A 372 6.11 30.49 6.64
CA ARG A 372 6.64 31.86 6.81
C ARG A 372 6.54 32.37 8.25
N GLN A 373 7.00 31.57 9.20
CA GLN A 373 6.99 31.89 10.62
C GLN A 373 7.78 33.18 10.91
N ARG A 374 7.33 33.93 11.94
CA ARG A 374 7.94 35.19 12.35
C ARG A 374 8.71 35.01 13.65
N SER A 375 9.99 35.36 13.64
CA SER A 375 10.87 35.34 14.81
C SER A 375 11.97 36.39 14.66
N THR A 376 12.53 36.87 15.78
CA THR A 376 13.76 37.67 15.80
C THR A 376 15.01 36.83 15.56
N GLY A 377 14.89 35.51 15.70
CA GLY A 377 15.94 34.53 15.43
C GLY A 377 15.61 33.56 14.31
N THR A 378 16.42 32.52 14.17
CA THR A 378 16.10 31.34 13.37
C THR A 378 16.63 30.07 14.04
N VAL A 379 16.07 28.93 13.63
CA VAL A 379 16.55 27.61 14.03
C VAL A 379 16.80 26.76 12.78
N VAL A 380 18.01 26.22 12.69
CA VAL A 380 18.43 25.35 11.60
C VAL A 380 18.87 23.99 12.14
N VAL A 381 18.67 22.94 11.34
CA VAL A 381 19.09 21.57 11.67
C VAL A 381 19.93 21.03 10.53
N LYS A 382 21.16 20.60 10.83
CA LYS A 382 21.96 19.78 9.91
C LYS A 382 21.59 18.31 10.11
N GLU A 383 21.45 17.58 9.01
CA GLU A 383 21.17 16.15 9.03
C GLU A 383 22.42 15.34 8.62
N PHE A 384 22.88 14.45 9.50
CA PHE A 384 23.97 13.51 9.23
C PHE A 384 23.38 12.09 9.22
N SER A 385 23.58 11.34 8.14
CA SER A 385 23.10 9.96 8.07
C SER A 385 24.05 9.01 8.79
N SER A 386 23.49 8.04 9.51
CA SER A 386 24.21 7.13 10.42
C SER A 386 23.72 5.69 10.25
N ASP A 387 24.53 4.69 10.65
CA ASP A 387 24.04 3.32 10.86
C ASP A 387 23.56 3.09 12.30
N ASP A 388 24.05 3.92 13.24
CA ASP A 388 23.69 3.88 14.66
C ASP A 388 22.57 4.87 15.02
N GLY A 389 21.64 4.43 15.86
CA GLY A 389 20.54 5.24 16.42
C GLY A 389 19.15 4.69 16.09
N ASP A 390 18.15 5.57 16.11
CA ASP A 390 16.76 5.21 15.83
C ASP A 390 16.56 4.84 14.33
N PRO A 391 15.75 3.82 14.01
CA PRO A 391 15.57 3.37 12.63
C PRO A 391 14.65 4.33 11.85
N TYR A 392 15.22 5.11 10.93
CA TYR A 392 14.45 6.04 10.07
C TYR A 392 14.10 5.45 8.70
N TYR A 393 15.04 4.75 8.07
CA TYR A 393 14.88 4.17 6.72
C TYR A 393 15.27 2.68 6.67
N PRO A 394 14.39 1.78 6.21
CA PRO A 394 14.77 0.45 5.76
C PRO A 394 15.79 0.53 4.62
N VAL A 395 16.83 -0.30 4.63
CA VAL A 395 17.86 -0.37 3.56
C VAL A 395 17.38 -1.31 2.43
N PRO A 396 17.03 -0.78 1.23
CA PRO A 396 16.46 -1.57 0.15
C PRO A 396 17.58 -2.29 -0.64
N ASN A 397 18.08 -3.39 -0.08
CA ASN A 397 19.03 -4.28 -0.74
C ASN A 397 18.50 -5.74 -0.77
N LYS A 398 19.13 -6.60 -1.57
CA LYS A 398 18.69 -8.01 -1.72
C LYS A 398 18.66 -8.77 -0.40
N ARG A 399 19.72 -8.64 0.42
CA ARG A 399 19.86 -9.31 1.72
C ARG A 399 18.66 -9.00 2.63
N ASN A 400 18.30 -7.73 2.78
CA ASN A 400 17.21 -7.34 3.66
C ASN A 400 15.83 -7.67 3.06
N LYS A 401 15.67 -7.65 1.73
CA LYS A 401 14.43 -8.12 1.06
C LYS A 401 14.19 -9.61 1.32
N ASP A 402 15.22 -10.44 1.23
CA ASP A 402 15.15 -11.88 1.52
C ASP A 402 14.91 -12.15 3.02
N LEU A 403 15.62 -11.44 3.90
CA LEU A 403 15.50 -11.56 5.36
C LEU A 403 14.14 -11.08 5.89
N TYR A 404 13.61 -9.96 5.40
CA TYR A 404 12.26 -9.49 5.72
C TYR A 404 11.19 -10.50 5.26
N ALA A 405 11.41 -11.22 4.15
CA ALA A 405 10.48 -12.28 3.74
C ALA A 405 10.43 -13.46 4.73
N ALA A 406 11.49 -13.71 5.50
CA ALA A 406 11.48 -14.66 6.62
C ALA A 406 10.71 -14.09 7.82
N TYR A 407 10.99 -12.86 8.25
CA TYR A 407 10.24 -12.18 9.32
C TYR A 407 8.73 -12.08 9.02
N ARG A 408 8.35 -11.86 7.76
CA ARG A 408 6.94 -11.83 7.35
C ARG A 408 6.22 -13.17 7.55
N LYS A 409 6.92 -14.32 7.47
CA LYS A 409 6.35 -15.63 7.80
C LYS A 409 6.06 -15.74 9.30
N LEU A 410 6.96 -15.23 10.14
CA LEU A 410 6.76 -15.18 11.59
C LEU A 410 5.60 -14.25 11.96
N ALA A 411 5.46 -13.09 11.30
CA ALA A 411 4.32 -12.20 11.46
C ALA A 411 2.97 -12.87 11.13
N VAL A 412 2.90 -13.65 10.05
CA VAL A 412 1.70 -14.44 9.70
C VAL A 412 1.40 -15.49 10.76
N SER A 413 2.42 -16.16 11.31
CA SER A 413 2.24 -17.13 12.40
C SER A 413 1.76 -16.45 13.68
N ALA A 414 2.32 -15.30 14.07
CA ALA A 414 1.88 -14.54 15.23
C ALA A 414 0.42 -14.07 15.11
N ALA A 415 0.00 -13.61 13.93
CA ALA A 415 -1.39 -13.23 13.66
C ALA A 415 -2.38 -14.39 13.89
N ALA A 416 -1.97 -15.64 13.60
CA ALA A 416 -2.78 -16.83 13.83
C ALA A 416 -2.71 -17.35 15.29
N VAL A 417 -1.54 -17.29 15.93
CA VAL A 417 -1.30 -17.91 17.25
C VAL A 417 -1.70 -16.99 18.41
N ASN A 418 -1.45 -15.68 18.30
CA ASN A 418 -1.67 -14.72 19.39
C ASN A 418 -2.34 -13.41 18.95
N ASN A 419 -2.96 -13.39 17.76
CA ASN A 419 -3.70 -12.24 17.22
C ASN A 419 -2.86 -10.95 17.16
N THR A 420 -1.55 -11.05 16.93
CA THR A 420 -0.64 -9.91 16.76
C THR A 420 -0.38 -9.64 15.28
N HIS A 421 -0.60 -8.40 14.85
CA HIS A 421 -0.49 -7.98 13.45
C HIS A 421 0.51 -6.85 13.26
N PHE A 422 1.05 -6.71 12.03
CA PHE A 422 2.24 -5.89 11.74
C PHE A 422 1.96 -4.90 10.59
N VAL A 423 2.08 -3.60 10.87
CA VAL A 423 1.69 -2.52 9.93
C VAL A 423 2.52 -1.25 10.12
N GLY A 424 2.81 -0.53 9.03
CA GLY A 424 3.58 0.72 9.05
C GLY A 424 5.07 0.53 8.68
N ARG A 425 5.82 1.64 8.65
CA ARG A 425 7.17 1.71 8.04
C ARG A 425 8.15 0.65 8.56
N LEU A 426 8.24 0.50 9.88
CA LEU A 426 9.22 -0.37 10.53
C LEU A 426 8.76 -1.83 10.52
N ALA A 427 7.49 -2.06 10.87
CA ALA A 427 6.88 -3.40 10.92
C ALA A 427 6.72 -4.04 9.53
N ASN A 428 6.52 -3.26 8.48
CA ASN A 428 6.47 -3.75 7.10
C ASN A 428 7.81 -3.58 6.34
N TYR A 429 8.88 -3.13 7.02
CA TYR A 429 10.20 -2.88 6.46
C TYR A 429 10.16 -2.17 5.09
N LYS A 430 9.34 -1.11 4.99
CA LYS A 430 9.06 -0.43 3.71
C LYS A 430 9.15 1.08 3.87
N TYR A 431 9.93 1.72 2.98
CA TYR A 431 10.07 3.17 2.96
C TYR A 431 8.79 3.85 2.45
N PHE A 432 7.85 4.06 3.38
CA PHE A 432 6.62 4.84 3.21
C PHE A 432 6.85 6.34 3.46
N ASN A 433 6.26 7.17 2.60
CA ASN A 433 5.94 8.57 2.90
C ASN A 433 4.75 8.63 3.88
N MET A 434 4.42 9.82 4.40
CA MET A 434 3.34 9.97 5.38
C MET A 434 1.98 9.55 4.83
N ASP A 435 1.67 9.93 3.59
CA ASP A 435 0.42 9.57 2.94
C ASP A 435 0.30 8.06 2.73
N ALA A 436 1.36 7.41 2.26
CA ALA A 436 1.43 5.97 2.10
C ALA A 436 1.34 5.22 3.45
N ALA A 437 1.77 5.82 4.57
CA ALA A 437 1.63 5.24 5.90
C ALA A 437 0.20 5.34 6.44
N VAL A 438 -0.51 6.45 6.16
CA VAL A 438 -1.95 6.60 6.44
C VAL A 438 -2.76 5.64 5.55
N ASP A 439 -2.45 5.60 4.25
CA ASP A 439 -3.10 4.74 3.27
C ASP A 439 -2.98 3.25 3.63
N ASN A 440 -1.75 2.83 4.00
CA ASN A 440 -1.45 1.49 4.47
C ASN A 440 -2.25 1.14 5.73
N ALA A 441 -2.36 2.06 6.69
CA ALA A 441 -3.13 1.85 7.92
C ALA A 441 -4.65 1.78 7.67
N LEU A 442 -5.19 2.61 6.78
CA LEU A 442 -6.59 2.57 6.37
C LEU A 442 -6.93 1.27 5.63
N SER A 443 -6.13 0.85 4.65
CA SER A 443 -6.32 -0.44 3.98
C SER A 443 -6.13 -1.62 4.94
N PHE A 444 -5.19 -1.54 5.88
CA PHE A 444 -4.96 -2.58 6.89
C PHE A 444 -6.15 -2.72 7.85
N PHE A 445 -6.79 -1.63 8.25
CA PHE A 445 -8.03 -1.65 9.03
C PHE A 445 -9.16 -2.37 8.28
N THR A 446 -9.44 -1.95 7.04
CA THR A 446 -10.43 -2.55 6.12
C THR A 446 -10.21 -4.06 5.99
N TYR A 447 -8.96 -4.48 5.71
CA TYR A 447 -8.51 -5.87 5.65
C TYR A 447 -8.82 -6.63 6.94
N LEU A 448 -8.36 -6.11 8.08
CA LEU A 448 -8.32 -6.87 9.33
C LEU A 448 -9.71 -7.05 9.95
N GLU A 449 -10.58 -6.06 9.80
CA GLU A 449 -11.93 -6.10 10.37
C GLU A 449 -12.99 -6.53 9.36
N GLY A 450 -12.69 -6.60 8.05
CA GLY A 450 -13.68 -6.90 7.01
C GLY A 450 -14.69 -5.77 6.78
N VAL A 451 -14.43 -4.60 7.34
CA VAL A 451 -15.25 -3.39 7.21
C VAL A 451 -15.08 -2.88 5.79
N ASN A 452 -16.11 -3.04 4.95
CA ASN A 452 -16.18 -2.33 3.66
C ASN A 452 -16.01 -0.82 3.90
N HIS A 453 -15.52 -0.05 2.93
CA HIS A 453 -15.32 1.42 3.03
C HIS A 453 -16.60 2.27 3.28
N ILE A 454 -17.71 1.64 3.64
CA ILE A 454 -18.97 2.25 4.05
C ILE A 454 -18.80 2.74 5.50
N ASP A 455 -18.77 4.07 5.65
CA ASP A 455 -18.81 4.90 6.88
C ASP A 455 -17.67 5.94 6.98
N LEU A 456 -17.10 6.30 5.82
CA LEU A 456 -16.63 7.65 5.61
C LEU A 456 -17.81 8.47 5.07
N GLY A 457 -18.36 9.34 5.91
CA GLY A 457 -19.45 10.25 5.56
C GLY A 457 -19.02 11.32 4.58
N ASP A 458 -18.80 10.93 3.32
CA ASP A 458 -18.97 11.78 2.15
C ASP A 458 -19.19 10.91 0.90
N SER A 459 -19.76 11.49 -0.16
CA SER A 459 -20.49 10.73 -1.18
C SER A 459 -19.72 9.61 -1.95
N LYS A 460 -20.23 8.38 -1.82
CA LYS A 460 -20.22 7.26 -2.79
C LYS A 460 -18.88 6.90 -3.48
N LYS A 461 -18.16 5.94 -2.89
CA LYS A 461 -17.65 4.74 -3.62
C LYS A 461 -17.35 3.58 -2.66
N ARG A 462 -18.27 2.61 -2.58
CA ARG A 462 -18.05 1.32 -1.93
C ARG A 462 -17.08 0.49 -2.78
N LEU A 463 -16.10 -0.19 -2.17
CA LEU A 463 -15.37 -1.25 -2.88
C LEU A 463 -16.37 -2.29 -3.41
N PRO A 464 -16.15 -2.83 -4.63
CA PRO A 464 -17.04 -3.84 -5.17
C PRO A 464 -17.12 -5.05 -4.24
N ARG A 465 -18.33 -5.58 -4.07
CA ARG A 465 -18.54 -6.91 -3.48
C ARG A 465 -18.05 -7.94 -4.48
N ILE A 466 -16.90 -8.54 -4.19
CA ILE A 466 -16.29 -9.55 -5.04
C ILE A 466 -16.74 -10.93 -4.57
N CYS A 467 -17.32 -11.70 -5.48
CA CYS A 467 -17.74 -13.07 -5.26
C CYS A 467 -16.93 -14.04 -6.10
N GLY A 468 -16.72 -15.24 -5.59
CA GLY A 468 -16.08 -16.33 -6.33
C GLY A 468 -17.17 -17.29 -6.77
N VAL A 469 -17.20 -17.64 -8.05
CA VAL A 469 -18.25 -18.50 -8.62
C VAL A 469 -17.59 -19.71 -9.25
N THR A 470 -17.99 -20.90 -8.82
CA THR A 470 -17.58 -22.16 -9.44
C THR A 470 -18.79 -23.06 -9.71
N VAL A 471 -18.61 -23.98 -10.64
CA VAL A 471 -19.58 -25.04 -10.95
C VAL A 471 -18.85 -26.36 -10.82
N VAL A 472 -19.46 -27.30 -10.10
CA VAL A 472 -18.96 -28.67 -9.93
C VAL A 472 -20.11 -29.62 -10.19
N LEU A 473 -20.29 -30.00 -11.45
CA LEU A 473 -21.39 -30.85 -11.89
C LEU A 473 -20.85 -32.07 -12.60
N GLY A 474 -21.24 -33.27 -12.16
CA GLY A 474 -20.98 -34.58 -12.78
C GLY A 474 -19.95 -34.59 -13.93
N GLY A 475 -20.41 -34.54 -15.17
CA GLY A 475 -19.57 -34.62 -16.38
C GLY A 475 -18.88 -33.32 -16.86
N TYR A 476 -19.11 -32.19 -16.18
CA TYR A 476 -18.52 -30.88 -16.52
C TYR A 476 -17.20 -30.61 -15.76
N GLU A 477 -17.23 -30.75 -14.44
CA GLU A 477 -16.07 -30.57 -13.55
C GLU A 477 -16.24 -31.45 -12.30
N LYS A 478 -15.17 -32.13 -11.93
CA LYS A 478 -15.09 -33.13 -10.84
C LYS A 478 -14.03 -32.80 -9.80
N THR A 479 -13.12 -31.86 -10.08
CA THR A 479 -11.94 -31.54 -9.26
C THR A 479 -12.32 -30.91 -7.92
N LEU A 480 -11.69 -31.35 -6.83
CA LEU A 480 -11.85 -30.76 -5.49
C LEU A 480 -11.56 -29.25 -5.51
N LYS A 481 -12.57 -28.44 -5.20
CA LYS A 481 -12.44 -26.98 -5.08
C LYS A 481 -11.98 -26.60 -3.68
N GLN A 482 -10.67 -26.58 -3.50
CA GLN A 482 -10.05 -25.86 -2.38
C GLN A 482 -10.38 -24.37 -2.48
N PRO A 483 -10.61 -23.66 -1.36
CA PRO A 483 -10.64 -22.21 -1.38
C PRO A 483 -9.26 -21.72 -1.84
N PRO A 484 -9.20 -20.62 -2.60
CA PRO A 484 -7.96 -19.86 -2.65
C PRO A 484 -7.53 -19.50 -1.22
N MET A 485 -6.23 -19.65 -0.92
CA MET A 485 -5.63 -19.60 0.43
C MET A 485 -6.33 -18.67 1.43
N PRO A 486 -6.42 -19.04 2.74
CA PRO A 486 -7.09 -18.22 3.75
C PRO A 486 -6.59 -16.77 3.69
N GLN A 487 -7.47 -15.90 3.21
CA GLN A 487 -7.11 -14.56 2.79
C GLN A 487 -7.85 -13.51 3.63
N SER A 488 -7.05 -12.65 4.26
CA SER A 488 -6.95 -11.24 3.85
C SER A 488 -8.24 -10.43 3.66
N TYR A 489 -9.09 -10.82 2.72
CA TYR A 489 -10.28 -10.08 2.34
C TYR A 489 -11.53 -10.78 2.91
N LYS A 490 -11.81 -10.50 4.19
CA LYS A 490 -12.90 -11.11 5.00
C LYS A 490 -14.31 -11.03 4.41
N SER A 491 -14.53 -10.26 3.34
CA SER A 491 -15.83 -10.09 2.67
C SER A 491 -15.97 -10.84 1.33
N TRP A 492 -14.98 -11.64 0.90
CA TRP A 492 -15.12 -12.51 -0.27
C TRP A 492 -16.10 -13.66 0.02
N LYS A 493 -17.27 -13.68 -0.65
CA LYS A 493 -18.17 -14.83 -0.64
C LYS A 493 -17.84 -15.80 -1.78
N LEU A 494 -17.72 -17.09 -1.44
CA LEU A 494 -17.57 -18.18 -2.42
C LEU A 494 -18.92 -18.86 -2.65
N TYR A 495 -19.32 -19.02 -3.91
CA TYR A 495 -20.53 -19.69 -4.37
C TYR A 495 -20.19 -20.89 -5.24
N ALA A 496 -20.73 -22.05 -4.89
CA ALA A 496 -20.58 -23.28 -5.66
C ALA A 496 -21.96 -23.80 -6.10
N PHE A 497 -22.16 -23.92 -7.40
CA PHE A 497 -23.33 -24.56 -8.00
C PHE A 497 -22.98 -26.01 -8.31
N THR A 498 -23.54 -26.96 -7.55
CA THR A 498 -23.02 -28.34 -7.55
C THR A 498 -24.08 -29.41 -7.27
N ASP A 499 -23.88 -30.59 -7.87
CA ASP A 499 -24.53 -31.86 -7.53
C ASP A 499 -23.62 -32.77 -6.67
N ARG A 500 -22.41 -32.28 -6.35
CA ARG A 500 -21.29 -32.96 -5.69
C ARG A 500 -20.69 -32.08 -4.58
N PRO A 501 -21.40 -31.83 -3.46
CA PRO A 501 -20.87 -31.06 -2.34
C PRO A 501 -19.63 -31.70 -1.69
N ASP A 502 -19.40 -33.01 -1.90
CA ASP A 502 -18.19 -33.76 -1.54
C ASP A 502 -16.93 -33.27 -2.26
N ALA A 503 -17.08 -32.66 -3.44
CA ALA A 503 -15.99 -32.09 -4.22
C ALA A 503 -15.70 -30.61 -3.87
N LEU A 504 -16.22 -30.12 -2.74
CA LEU A 504 -15.92 -28.81 -2.17
C LEU A 504 -15.14 -28.95 -0.87
N PHE A 505 -14.25 -28.01 -0.57
CA PHE A 505 -13.61 -27.96 0.75
C PHE A 505 -14.63 -27.56 1.82
N PRO A 506 -14.72 -28.25 2.98
CA PRO A 506 -15.72 -27.96 4.00
C PRO A 506 -15.64 -26.54 4.56
N GLY A 507 -16.81 -25.96 4.90
CA GLY A 507 -16.93 -24.71 5.67
C GLY A 507 -16.76 -23.40 4.89
N GLU A 508 -16.22 -23.43 3.67
CA GLU A 508 -15.78 -22.22 2.94
C GLU A 508 -16.70 -21.81 1.77
N TRP A 509 -17.53 -22.74 1.26
CA TRP A 509 -18.39 -22.50 0.09
C TRP A 509 -19.86 -22.38 0.47
N THR A 510 -20.53 -21.34 -0.05
CA THR A 510 -21.99 -21.28 -0.10
C THR A 510 -22.47 -22.18 -1.23
N VAL A 511 -23.00 -23.36 -0.87
CA VAL A 511 -23.60 -24.29 -1.82
C VAL A 511 -24.95 -23.73 -2.29
N ALA A 512 -25.07 -23.48 -3.59
CA ALA A 512 -26.31 -23.02 -4.21
C ALA A 512 -26.96 -24.19 -4.99
N ASP A 513 -28.23 -24.48 -4.68
CA ASP A 513 -29.00 -25.48 -5.43
C ASP A 513 -29.17 -25.02 -6.87
N ILE A 514 -28.74 -25.85 -7.82
CA ILE A 514 -28.85 -25.53 -9.24
C ILE A 514 -30.30 -25.47 -9.72
N LYS A 515 -31.22 -26.16 -9.04
CA LYS A 515 -32.67 -26.06 -9.30
C LYS A 515 -33.25 -24.70 -8.91
N SER A 516 -32.60 -23.96 -8.00
CA SER A 516 -32.99 -22.59 -7.63
C SER A 516 -32.48 -21.52 -8.61
N THR A 517 -31.73 -21.91 -9.64
CA THR A 517 -31.30 -20.99 -10.70
C THR A 517 -32.38 -20.86 -11.77
N PRO A 518 -32.55 -19.68 -12.40
CA PRO A 518 -33.56 -19.48 -13.45
C PRO A 518 -33.29 -20.21 -14.78
N ILE A 519 -32.33 -21.14 -14.82
CA ILE A 519 -31.94 -21.90 -16.02
C ILE A 519 -33.08 -22.70 -16.67
N PHE A 520 -34.08 -23.10 -15.89
CA PHE A 520 -35.25 -23.83 -16.34
C PHE A 520 -36.54 -22.98 -16.29
N SER A 521 -36.42 -21.66 -16.23
CA SER A 521 -37.59 -20.78 -16.25
C SER A 521 -38.27 -20.80 -17.64
N PRO A 522 -39.59 -20.58 -17.74
CA PRO A 522 -40.29 -20.54 -19.03
C PRO A 522 -39.66 -19.55 -20.01
N GLU A 523 -39.17 -18.41 -19.51
CA GLU A 523 -38.51 -17.37 -20.31
C GLU A 523 -37.23 -17.91 -20.95
N VAL A 524 -36.33 -18.51 -20.17
CA VAL A 524 -35.06 -19.09 -20.68
C VAL A 524 -35.33 -20.27 -21.62
N CYS A 525 -36.32 -21.12 -21.32
CA CYS A 525 -36.68 -22.24 -22.19
C CYS A 525 -37.27 -21.78 -23.53
N ASN A 526 -38.07 -20.70 -23.54
CA ASN A 526 -38.61 -20.12 -24.76
C ASN A 526 -37.52 -19.39 -25.58
N GLU A 527 -36.71 -18.55 -24.93
CA GLU A 527 -35.59 -17.80 -25.54
C GLU A 527 -34.59 -18.73 -26.24
N THR A 528 -34.31 -19.89 -25.62
CA THR A 528 -33.32 -20.86 -26.12
C THR A 528 -33.94 -22.02 -26.90
N SER A 529 -35.26 -21.98 -27.15
CA SER A 529 -36.02 -23.07 -27.79
C SER A 529 -35.51 -23.48 -29.18
N TRP A 530 -34.83 -22.60 -29.91
CA TRP A 530 -34.24 -22.89 -31.21
C TRP A 530 -32.93 -23.71 -31.12
N ALA A 531 -32.28 -23.77 -29.96
CA ALA A 531 -30.90 -24.26 -29.81
C ALA A 531 -30.78 -25.74 -29.41
N PHE A 532 -29.75 -26.43 -29.94
CA PHE A 532 -29.44 -27.83 -29.58
C PHE A 532 -28.88 -27.97 -28.16
N ASN A 533 -28.08 -27.00 -27.71
CA ASN A 533 -27.46 -27.02 -26.37
C ASN A 533 -28.27 -26.23 -25.33
N SER A 534 -29.53 -25.88 -25.61
CA SER A 534 -30.44 -25.33 -24.61
C SER A 534 -30.52 -26.25 -23.39
N PRO A 535 -30.30 -25.77 -22.15
CA PRO A 535 -30.44 -26.58 -20.94
C PRO A 535 -31.84 -27.20 -20.79
N CYS A 536 -32.88 -26.55 -21.32
CA CYS A 536 -34.24 -27.06 -21.27
C CYS A 536 -34.47 -28.25 -22.22
N LYS A 537 -33.76 -28.31 -23.35
CA LYS A 537 -33.77 -29.44 -24.30
C LYS A 537 -32.76 -30.52 -23.97
N ASN A 538 -31.59 -30.12 -23.48
CA ASN A 538 -30.44 -30.97 -23.23
C ASN A 538 -29.82 -30.62 -21.88
N LYS A 539 -30.30 -31.30 -20.82
CA LYS A 539 -29.91 -31.12 -19.41
C LYS A 539 -28.50 -31.64 -19.08
N ASN A 540 -27.60 -31.68 -20.06
CA ASN A 540 -26.22 -32.09 -19.85
C ASN A 540 -25.53 -31.17 -18.83
N PRO A 541 -24.77 -31.71 -17.85
CA PRO A 541 -23.98 -30.92 -16.90
C PRO A 541 -23.14 -29.82 -17.55
N MET A 542 -22.63 -30.04 -18.78
CA MET A 542 -21.89 -29.00 -19.51
C MET A 542 -22.77 -27.80 -19.88
N ASN A 543 -23.94 -28.01 -20.49
CA ASN A 543 -24.87 -26.94 -20.86
C ASN A 543 -25.32 -26.14 -19.63
N ILE A 544 -25.57 -26.85 -18.53
CA ILE A 544 -25.94 -26.26 -17.24
C ILE A 544 -24.78 -25.41 -16.68
N GLY A 545 -23.55 -25.93 -16.70
CA GLY A 545 -22.37 -25.18 -16.29
C GLY A 545 -22.09 -23.94 -17.16
N LYS A 546 -22.35 -24.02 -18.48
CA LYS A 546 -22.25 -22.85 -19.38
C LYS A 546 -23.26 -21.76 -19.02
N TYR A 547 -24.49 -22.12 -18.68
CA TYR A 547 -25.47 -21.13 -18.24
C TYR A 547 -24.98 -20.43 -16.97
N VAL A 548 -24.59 -21.16 -15.93
CA VAL A 548 -24.10 -20.53 -14.70
C VAL A 548 -22.88 -19.63 -14.98
N LYS A 549 -21.97 -20.08 -15.85
CA LYS A 549 -20.78 -19.31 -16.26
C LYS A 549 -21.10 -18.02 -17.03
N THR A 550 -22.01 -18.08 -17.99
CA THR A 550 -22.28 -16.97 -18.92
C THR A 550 -23.52 -16.16 -18.57
N GLN A 551 -24.31 -16.58 -17.58
CA GLN A 551 -25.55 -15.94 -17.15
C GLN A 551 -25.62 -15.75 -15.63
N MET A 552 -24.50 -15.87 -14.90
CA MET A 552 -24.44 -15.66 -13.43
C MET A 552 -25.07 -14.35 -12.97
N TYR A 553 -25.01 -13.29 -13.78
CA TYR A 553 -25.58 -12.00 -13.44
C TYR A 553 -27.13 -12.00 -13.37
N LYS A 554 -27.78 -13.01 -13.98
CA LYS A 554 -29.23 -13.27 -13.88
C LYS A 554 -29.58 -14.21 -12.70
N ILE A 555 -28.60 -14.79 -12.01
CA ILE A 555 -28.85 -15.70 -10.88
C ILE A 555 -29.05 -14.86 -9.60
N PRO A 556 -30.20 -14.95 -8.89
CA PRO A 556 -30.50 -14.08 -7.75
C PRO A 556 -29.42 -14.08 -6.66
N ALA A 557 -28.89 -15.25 -6.31
CA ALA A 557 -27.85 -15.38 -5.30
C ALA A 557 -26.59 -14.56 -5.62
N ILE A 558 -26.24 -14.40 -6.90
CA ILE A 558 -25.12 -13.59 -7.38
C ILE A 558 -25.55 -12.14 -7.55
N GLN A 559 -26.63 -11.88 -8.30
CA GLN A 559 -27.15 -10.54 -8.58
C GLN A 559 -27.36 -9.70 -7.30
N THR A 560 -27.92 -10.30 -6.25
CA THR A 560 -28.17 -9.61 -4.97
C THR A 560 -26.89 -9.37 -4.17
N ASN A 561 -25.86 -10.21 -4.29
CA ASN A 561 -24.69 -10.19 -3.39
C ASN A 561 -23.39 -9.68 -4.03
N CYS A 562 -23.28 -9.64 -5.35
CA CYS A 562 -22.02 -9.55 -6.07
C CYS A 562 -22.03 -8.39 -7.07
N ASP A 563 -21.13 -7.44 -6.87
CA ASP A 563 -20.87 -6.37 -7.85
C ASP A 563 -19.89 -6.86 -8.92
N VAL A 564 -19.00 -7.78 -8.53
CA VAL A 564 -17.95 -8.38 -9.35
C VAL A 564 -17.94 -9.88 -9.10
N ALA A 565 -17.85 -10.66 -10.17
CA ALA A 565 -17.73 -12.11 -10.08
C ALA A 565 -16.39 -12.60 -10.62
N VAL A 566 -15.74 -13.47 -9.86
CA VAL A 566 -14.52 -14.20 -10.23
C VAL A 566 -14.94 -15.62 -10.56
N TRP A 567 -15.07 -15.91 -11.85
CA TRP A 567 -15.35 -17.25 -12.34
C TRP A 567 -14.14 -18.15 -12.15
N MET A 568 -14.35 -19.36 -11.61
CA MET A 568 -13.30 -20.35 -11.31
C MET A 568 -13.65 -21.73 -11.90
N ASP A 569 -13.16 -22.02 -13.11
CA ASP A 569 -13.34 -23.30 -13.79
C ASP A 569 -12.44 -24.41 -13.21
N ALA A 570 -11.28 -24.05 -12.63
CA ALA A 570 -10.28 -24.98 -12.09
C ALA A 570 -10.10 -24.81 -10.58
N THR A 571 -9.26 -25.63 -9.93
CA THR A 571 -8.80 -25.35 -8.55
C THR A 571 -7.72 -24.27 -8.61
N VAL A 572 -8.04 -23.07 -8.12
CA VAL A 572 -7.17 -21.89 -8.19
C VAL A 572 -6.74 -21.44 -6.80
N LYS A 573 -5.43 -21.31 -6.60
CA LYS A 573 -4.80 -20.81 -5.39
C LYS A 573 -4.31 -19.38 -5.61
N ILE A 574 -5.04 -18.37 -5.12
CA ILE A 574 -4.50 -16.99 -5.09
C ILE A 574 -3.31 -16.96 -4.12
N GLN A 575 -2.16 -16.46 -4.58
CA GLN A 575 -0.90 -16.46 -3.81
C GLN A 575 -0.49 -15.06 -3.36
N SER A 576 -0.90 -14.02 -4.08
CA SER A 576 -0.56 -12.63 -3.75
C SER A 576 -1.57 -12.01 -2.80
N THR A 577 -1.10 -11.38 -1.72
CA THR A 577 -1.96 -10.71 -0.73
C THR A 577 -2.62 -9.42 -1.26
N ASP A 578 -2.09 -8.84 -2.32
CA ASP A 578 -2.57 -7.63 -3.00
C ASP A 578 -3.60 -7.91 -4.12
N PHE A 579 -3.94 -9.18 -4.38
CA PHE A 579 -4.77 -9.61 -5.52
C PHE A 579 -6.05 -8.78 -5.69
N PHE A 580 -6.85 -8.65 -4.62
CA PHE A 580 -8.12 -7.94 -4.67
C PHE A 580 -7.99 -6.43 -4.76
N GLN A 581 -6.91 -5.85 -4.24
CA GLN A 581 -6.61 -4.44 -4.46
C GLN A 581 -6.27 -4.20 -5.93
N VAL A 582 -5.41 -5.04 -6.52
CA VAL A 582 -5.04 -4.95 -7.95
C VAL A 582 -6.26 -5.14 -8.85
N VAL A 583 -7.15 -6.09 -8.54
CA VAL A 583 -8.43 -6.26 -9.24
C VAL A 583 -9.28 -4.98 -9.10
N ALA A 584 -9.58 -4.54 -7.87
CA ALA A 584 -10.43 -3.37 -7.65
C ALA A 584 -9.88 -2.10 -8.35
N ASP A 585 -8.57 -1.85 -8.26
CA ASP A 585 -7.91 -0.73 -8.90
C ASP A 585 -8.02 -0.77 -10.44
N ARG A 586 -7.98 -1.96 -11.05
CA ARG A 586 -8.21 -2.13 -12.50
C ARG A 586 -9.65 -1.84 -12.88
N LEU A 587 -10.61 -2.34 -12.10
CA LEU A 587 -12.04 -2.12 -12.35
C LEU A 587 -12.43 -0.64 -12.23
N GLU A 588 -11.87 0.07 -11.23
CA GLU A 588 -12.11 1.51 -11.06
C GLU A 588 -11.38 2.37 -12.10
N LYS A 589 -10.31 1.84 -12.73
CA LYS A 589 -9.68 2.42 -13.94
C LYS A 589 -10.45 2.13 -15.23
N GLY A 590 -11.63 1.51 -15.15
CA GLY A 590 -12.54 1.28 -16.29
C GLY A 590 -12.37 -0.05 -17.03
N ASN A 591 -11.46 -0.93 -16.57
CA ASN A 591 -11.30 -2.27 -17.16
C ASN A 591 -12.41 -3.18 -16.62
N ASN A 592 -13.36 -3.64 -17.43
CA ASN A 592 -14.56 -4.36 -16.95
C ASN A 592 -14.46 -5.90 -17.04
N LEU A 593 -13.48 -6.41 -17.79
CA LEU A 593 -13.21 -7.83 -18.01
C LEU A 593 -11.72 -8.09 -17.77
N LEU A 594 -11.35 -8.78 -16.69
CA LEU A 594 -9.94 -9.15 -16.44
C LEU A 594 -9.73 -10.63 -16.69
N VAL A 595 -8.68 -10.96 -17.43
CA VAL A 595 -8.34 -12.32 -17.86
C VAL A 595 -6.91 -12.69 -17.44
N PHE A 596 -6.61 -13.97 -17.47
CA PHE A 596 -5.27 -14.52 -17.26
C PHE A 596 -4.85 -15.31 -18.50
N GLU A 597 -3.55 -15.42 -18.75
CA GLU A 597 -3.02 -16.04 -19.98
C GLU A 597 -2.79 -17.55 -19.83
N HIS A 598 -3.27 -18.32 -20.82
CA HIS A 598 -3.02 -19.75 -21.01
C HIS A 598 -2.43 -19.88 -22.40
N GLN A 599 -1.46 -20.77 -22.59
CA GLN A 599 -0.99 -21.17 -23.93
C GLN A 599 -0.77 -19.97 -24.91
N PRO A 600 0.16 -19.05 -24.58
CA PRO A 600 0.47 -17.87 -25.41
C PRO A 600 0.87 -18.23 -26.85
N ASP A 601 1.29 -19.48 -27.08
CA ASP A 601 1.61 -20.08 -28.38
C ASP A 601 0.44 -20.06 -29.39
N ARG A 602 -0.82 -20.00 -28.93
CA ARG A 602 -2.01 -19.99 -29.80
C ARG A 602 -2.35 -18.63 -30.42
N ARG A 603 -1.71 -17.55 -29.96
CA ARG A 603 -1.74 -16.17 -30.53
C ARG A 603 -3.11 -15.56 -30.84
N GLY A 604 -4.18 -16.03 -30.18
CA GLY A 604 -5.51 -15.41 -30.31
C GLY A 604 -6.37 -15.89 -31.48
N ARG A 605 -5.97 -16.93 -32.21
CA ARG A 605 -6.71 -17.40 -33.39
C ARG A 605 -7.77 -18.45 -33.05
N ILE A 606 -8.95 -18.37 -33.68
CA ILE A 606 -10.02 -19.36 -33.54
C ILE A 606 -9.72 -20.59 -34.40
N ASP A 607 -9.16 -20.42 -35.60
CA ASP A 607 -8.81 -21.54 -36.49
C ASP A 607 -7.79 -22.50 -35.89
N THR A 608 -6.83 -22.01 -35.11
CA THR A 608 -5.88 -22.85 -34.37
C THR A 608 -6.57 -23.65 -33.27
N GLU A 609 -7.55 -23.05 -32.57
CA GLU A 609 -8.37 -23.82 -31.62
C GLU A 609 -9.21 -24.87 -32.32
N VAL A 610 -9.89 -24.53 -33.42
CA VAL A 610 -10.71 -25.48 -34.19
C VAL A 610 -9.86 -26.67 -34.63
N ALA A 611 -8.64 -26.43 -35.12
CA ALA A 611 -7.69 -27.48 -35.47
C ALA A 611 -7.31 -28.37 -34.28
N VAL A 612 -6.98 -27.80 -33.12
CA VAL A 612 -6.69 -28.55 -31.89
C VAL A 612 -7.90 -29.36 -31.42
N SER A 613 -9.09 -28.76 -31.46
CA SER A 613 -10.34 -29.35 -30.94
C SER A 613 -10.73 -30.62 -31.69
N LEU A 614 -10.47 -30.65 -33.00
CA LEU A 614 -10.68 -31.83 -33.84
C LEU A 614 -9.75 -33.01 -33.49
N GLY A 615 -8.67 -32.77 -32.74
CA GLY A 615 -7.82 -33.82 -32.15
C GLY A 615 -8.20 -34.24 -30.73
N VAL A 616 -9.12 -33.54 -30.06
CA VAL A 616 -9.48 -33.82 -28.66
C VAL A 616 -10.83 -34.52 -28.59
N GLY A 617 -10.83 -35.79 -28.16
CA GLY A 617 -12.01 -36.67 -28.15
C GLY A 617 -13.29 -36.01 -27.62
N ARG A 618 -13.24 -35.26 -26.51
CA ARG A 618 -14.43 -34.61 -25.91
C ARG A 618 -15.20 -33.66 -26.83
N TYR A 619 -14.59 -33.19 -27.92
CA TYR A 619 -15.22 -32.33 -28.92
C TYR A 619 -15.58 -33.05 -30.23
N THR A 620 -15.19 -34.32 -30.39
CA THR A 620 -15.36 -35.08 -31.64
C THR A 620 -16.14 -36.39 -31.48
N VAL A 621 -16.35 -36.88 -30.25
CA VAL A 621 -17.11 -38.10 -29.98
C VAL A 621 -18.44 -37.82 -29.29
N LYS A 622 -19.42 -38.70 -29.50
CA LYS A 622 -20.74 -38.61 -28.85
C LYS A 622 -20.71 -38.87 -27.33
N HIS A 623 -19.67 -39.52 -26.80
CA HIS A 623 -19.53 -39.88 -25.37
C HIS A 623 -18.08 -39.72 -24.90
N ALA A 624 -17.84 -38.90 -23.87
CA ALA A 624 -16.52 -38.72 -23.26
C ALA A 624 -16.62 -38.64 -21.73
N TYR A 625 -15.56 -39.04 -21.03
CA TYR A 625 -15.47 -39.06 -19.55
C TYR A 625 -16.64 -39.78 -18.83
N GLY A 626 -17.23 -40.79 -19.49
CA GLY A 626 -18.35 -41.59 -18.98
C GLY A 626 -19.75 -41.03 -19.27
N HIS A 627 -19.88 -39.93 -20.03
CA HIS A 627 -21.16 -39.25 -20.27
C HIS A 627 -21.36 -38.89 -21.75
N PRO A 628 -22.61 -38.85 -22.24
CA PRO A 628 -22.92 -38.22 -23.53
C PRO A 628 -22.38 -36.79 -23.57
N GLN A 629 -21.83 -36.37 -24.70
CA GLN A 629 -21.45 -34.97 -24.91
C GLN A 629 -22.67 -34.15 -25.36
N PRO A 630 -22.71 -32.83 -25.07
CA PRO A 630 -23.63 -31.94 -25.76
C PRO A 630 -23.29 -31.86 -27.26
N TYR A 631 -24.09 -31.17 -28.06
CA TYR A 631 -23.82 -31.03 -29.49
C TYR A 631 -22.51 -30.24 -29.70
N GLN A 632 -21.58 -30.80 -30.48
CA GLN A 632 -20.28 -30.22 -30.80
C GLN A 632 -20.03 -30.27 -32.33
N ASP A 633 -20.12 -29.12 -32.99
CA ASP A 633 -19.62 -28.88 -34.35
C ASP A 633 -18.86 -27.55 -34.38
N VAL A 634 -17.61 -27.64 -33.92
CA VAL A 634 -16.64 -26.53 -33.90
C VAL A 634 -16.38 -25.95 -35.30
N ARG A 635 -16.54 -26.76 -36.37
CA ARG A 635 -16.37 -26.31 -37.76
C ARG A 635 -17.57 -25.50 -38.24
N ALA A 636 -18.79 -25.92 -37.93
CA ALA A 636 -19.99 -25.13 -38.23
C ALA A 636 -19.98 -23.79 -37.47
N GLN A 637 -19.62 -23.81 -36.17
CA GLN A 637 -19.52 -22.58 -35.39
C GLN A 637 -18.54 -21.58 -36.01
N TYR A 638 -17.32 -22.03 -36.32
CA TYR A 638 -16.31 -21.17 -36.93
C TYR A 638 -16.69 -20.68 -38.33
N ARG A 639 -17.30 -21.53 -39.18
CA ARG A 639 -17.82 -21.10 -40.49
C ARG A 639 -18.88 -20.00 -40.36
N ASN A 640 -19.78 -20.09 -39.38
CA ASN A 640 -20.76 -19.03 -39.14
C ASN A 640 -20.08 -17.71 -38.73
N TYR A 641 -18.99 -17.76 -37.95
CA TYR A 641 -18.25 -16.54 -37.57
C TYR A 641 -17.64 -15.85 -38.78
N LEU A 642 -17.00 -16.63 -39.67
CA LEU A 642 -16.48 -16.11 -40.94
C LEU A 642 -17.61 -15.52 -41.81
N ALA A 643 -18.76 -16.18 -41.88
CA ALA A 643 -19.93 -15.69 -42.63
C ALA A 643 -20.54 -14.42 -42.02
N GLU A 644 -20.51 -14.26 -40.68
CA GLU A 644 -20.90 -13.03 -39.99
C GLU A 644 -19.83 -11.92 -40.06
N GLY A 645 -18.67 -12.17 -40.69
CA GLY A 645 -17.61 -11.18 -40.95
C GLY A 645 -16.46 -11.15 -39.94
N PHE A 646 -16.35 -12.15 -39.05
CA PHE A 646 -15.19 -12.32 -38.19
C PHE A 646 -13.91 -12.54 -39.02
N LYS A 647 -12.77 -12.05 -38.52
CA LYS A 647 -11.46 -12.23 -39.15
C LYS A 647 -10.47 -12.72 -38.10
N GLU A 648 -9.63 -13.69 -38.45
CA GLU A 648 -8.66 -14.29 -37.51
C GLU A 648 -7.67 -13.29 -36.88
N HIS A 649 -7.45 -12.13 -37.51
CA HIS A 649 -6.55 -11.08 -37.04
C HIS A 649 -7.32 -9.78 -36.72
N TRP A 650 -8.58 -9.88 -36.27
CA TRP A 650 -9.48 -8.73 -36.12
C TRP A 650 -8.95 -7.62 -35.19
N TRP A 651 -8.10 -7.96 -34.22
CA TRP A 651 -7.47 -6.99 -33.31
C TRP A 651 -6.30 -6.21 -33.94
N GLU A 652 -5.64 -6.73 -34.98
CA GLU A 652 -4.39 -6.13 -35.49
C GLU A 652 -4.59 -4.76 -36.15
N ASN A 653 -5.81 -4.49 -36.61
CA ASN A 653 -6.18 -3.22 -37.25
C ASN A 653 -6.95 -2.27 -36.31
N ASP A 654 -7.16 -2.66 -35.04
CA ASP A 654 -7.84 -1.82 -34.05
C ASP A 654 -6.80 -1.11 -33.16
N THR A 655 -6.75 0.22 -33.26
CA THR A 655 -5.74 1.04 -32.56
C THR A 655 -5.79 0.91 -31.04
N ARG A 656 -6.92 0.45 -30.48
CA ARG A 656 -7.09 0.19 -29.05
C ARG A 656 -6.32 -1.07 -28.58
N PHE A 657 -5.94 -1.94 -29.50
CA PHE A 657 -5.21 -3.20 -29.26
C PHE A 657 -3.70 -3.08 -29.56
N ASN A 658 -3.19 -1.88 -29.85
CA ASN A 658 -1.82 -1.66 -30.32
C ASN A 658 -0.76 -1.65 -29.19
N MET A 659 -0.65 -2.75 -28.43
CA MET A 659 0.42 -2.96 -27.45
C MET A 659 1.59 -3.75 -28.07
N THR A 660 2.62 -3.05 -28.54
CA THR A 660 3.91 -3.59 -29.06
C THR A 660 3.81 -4.67 -30.16
N LYS A 661 4.21 -4.30 -31.38
CA LYS A 661 4.14 -5.08 -32.66
C LYS A 661 4.78 -6.50 -32.72
N LYS A 662 5.06 -7.19 -31.61
CA LYS A 662 5.69 -8.53 -31.61
C LYS A 662 5.01 -9.62 -30.77
N SER A 663 4.12 -9.28 -29.84
CA SER A 663 3.23 -10.28 -29.24
C SER A 663 2.05 -9.59 -28.55
N PRO A 664 0.83 -9.69 -29.09
CA PRO A 664 -0.34 -9.21 -28.36
C PRO A 664 -0.48 -10.00 -27.05
N GLN A 665 -0.57 -9.31 -25.91
CA GLN A 665 -0.93 -9.90 -24.62
C GLN A 665 -2.43 -10.23 -24.54
N PHE A 666 -2.96 -10.87 -25.59
CA PHE A 666 -4.36 -11.31 -25.68
C PHE A 666 -4.53 -12.79 -25.34
N GLY A 667 -3.43 -13.51 -25.09
CA GLY A 667 -3.32 -14.72 -24.27
C GLY A 667 -4.57 -15.58 -24.15
N MET A 668 -5.14 -15.98 -25.30
CA MET A 668 -6.46 -16.59 -25.29
C MET A 668 -6.40 -17.95 -24.60
N TRP A 669 -7.39 -18.19 -23.73
CA TRP A 669 -7.79 -19.49 -23.16
C TRP A 669 -7.47 -19.85 -21.70
N VAL A 670 -7.31 -18.91 -20.75
CA VAL A 670 -7.70 -19.24 -19.36
C VAL A 670 -9.20 -19.03 -19.21
N THR A 671 -9.99 -20.09 -19.39
CA THR A 671 -11.35 -20.11 -18.81
C THR A 671 -11.33 -20.29 -17.29
N CYS A 672 -10.22 -20.78 -16.74
CA CYS A 672 -10.07 -21.20 -15.34
C CYS A 672 -10.18 -20.08 -14.30
N LEU A 673 -9.96 -18.82 -14.69
CA LEU A 673 -10.06 -17.64 -13.83
C LEU A 673 -10.41 -16.43 -14.70
N VAL A 674 -11.59 -15.86 -14.53
CA VAL A 674 -12.04 -14.63 -15.24
C VAL A 674 -12.72 -13.70 -14.25
N VAL A 675 -12.37 -12.41 -14.25
CA VAL A 675 -13.03 -11.39 -13.43
C VAL A 675 -13.99 -10.57 -14.28
N LEU A 676 -15.24 -10.49 -13.83
CA LEU A 676 -16.37 -9.88 -14.51
C LEU A 676 -16.94 -8.75 -13.65
N ASP A 677 -16.85 -7.49 -14.09
CA ASP A 677 -17.54 -6.38 -13.43
C ASP A 677 -19.02 -6.36 -13.83
N LEU A 678 -19.87 -6.94 -12.99
CA LEU A 678 -21.31 -7.10 -13.24
C LEU A 678 -22.10 -5.79 -13.10
N ARG A 679 -21.45 -4.71 -12.63
CA ARG A 679 -22.01 -3.35 -12.60
C ARG A 679 -22.12 -2.72 -14.01
N ARG A 680 -21.47 -3.32 -15.01
CA ARG A 680 -21.30 -2.77 -16.37
C ARG A 680 -22.19 -3.48 -17.38
N GLU A 681 -22.94 -2.71 -18.16
CA GLU A 681 -23.81 -3.27 -19.22
C GLU A 681 -22.99 -3.90 -20.35
N GLU A 682 -21.77 -3.41 -20.59
CA GLU A 682 -20.82 -3.97 -21.55
C GLU A 682 -20.39 -5.39 -21.17
N THR A 683 -20.27 -5.68 -19.87
CA THR A 683 -19.98 -7.02 -19.35
C THR A 683 -21.18 -7.95 -19.52
N LYS A 684 -22.40 -7.47 -19.22
CA LYS A 684 -23.63 -8.26 -19.38
C LYS A 684 -23.91 -8.60 -20.85
N ARG A 685 -23.80 -7.62 -21.75
CA ARG A 685 -23.92 -7.81 -23.20
C ARG A 685 -22.90 -8.81 -23.74
N PHE A 686 -21.64 -8.73 -23.26
CA PHE A 686 -20.60 -9.70 -23.60
C PHE A 686 -20.99 -11.12 -23.14
N LEU A 687 -21.47 -11.24 -21.90
CA LEU A 687 -21.93 -12.50 -21.32
C LEU A 687 -23.13 -13.11 -22.06
N ASP A 688 -24.08 -12.29 -22.54
CA ASP A 688 -25.22 -12.75 -23.34
C ASP A 688 -24.82 -13.25 -24.74
N VAL A 689 -23.92 -12.54 -25.44
CA VAL A 689 -23.42 -13.02 -26.74
C VAL A 689 -22.65 -14.33 -26.55
N TRP A 690 -21.80 -14.43 -25.53
CA TRP A 690 -21.07 -15.66 -25.23
C TRP A 690 -22.01 -16.82 -24.83
N TRP A 691 -23.11 -16.53 -24.13
CA TRP A 691 -24.16 -17.50 -23.83
C TRP A 691 -24.81 -18.03 -25.10
N HIS A 692 -25.32 -17.16 -25.98
CA HIS A 692 -25.94 -17.57 -27.24
C HIS A 692 -24.99 -18.38 -28.14
N GLU A 693 -23.70 -18.11 -28.10
CA GLU A 693 -22.73 -18.89 -28.85
C GLU A 693 -22.53 -20.30 -28.31
N ASN A 694 -22.46 -20.47 -26.99
CA ASN A 694 -22.41 -21.79 -26.36
C ASN A 694 -23.67 -22.65 -26.63
N LEU A 695 -24.77 -22.04 -27.11
CA LEU A 695 -26.02 -22.72 -27.46
C LEU A 695 -26.07 -23.27 -28.90
N ARG A 696 -25.40 -22.62 -29.86
CA ARG A 696 -25.57 -22.83 -31.31
C ARG A 696 -25.08 -24.19 -31.79
N HIS A 697 -23.75 -24.32 -31.89
CA HIS A 697 -23.11 -25.47 -32.55
C HIS A 697 -22.12 -26.20 -31.65
N SER A 698 -21.53 -25.54 -30.66
CA SER A 698 -20.62 -26.16 -29.70
C SER A 698 -20.67 -25.41 -28.37
N THR A 699 -20.40 -26.11 -27.28
CA THR A 699 -20.23 -25.53 -25.94
C THR A 699 -18.79 -25.12 -25.66
N GLN A 700 -17.97 -24.95 -26.69
CA GLN A 700 -16.55 -24.64 -26.53
C GLN A 700 -16.35 -23.15 -26.29
N ASP A 701 -16.06 -22.81 -25.03
CA ASP A 701 -15.68 -21.46 -24.64
C ASP A 701 -14.48 -20.96 -25.44
N GLN A 702 -13.58 -21.89 -25.77
CA GLN A 702 -12.44 -21.67 -26.65
C GLN A 702 -12.81 -21.39 -28.12
N ILE A 703 -14.08 -21.13 -28.44
CA ILE A 703 -14.52 -20.64 -29.75
C ILE A 703 -15.47 -19.46 -29.57
N GLY A 704 -16.44 -19.55 -28.66
CA GLY A 704 -17.43 -18.49 -28.45
C GLY A 704 -16.90 -17.19 -27.83
N PHE A 705 -15.88 -17.24 -26.95
CA PHE A 705 -15.45 -16.08 -26.15
C PHE A 705 -14.77 -14.94 -26.96
N PRO A 706 -13.84 -15.17 -27.91
CA PRO A 706 -13.21 -14.11 -28.70
C PRO A 706 -14.14 -13.60 -29.78
N TYR A 707 -15.03 -14.45 -30.28
CA TYR A 707 -16.13 -14.01 -31.13
C TYR A 707 -17.06 -13.07 -30.37
N ALA A 708 -17.43 -13.39 -29.13
CA ALA A 708 -18.21 -12.50 -28.27
C ALA A 708 -17.47 -11.17 -28.00
N ILE A 709 -16.16 -11.21 -27.70
CA ILE A 709 -15.30 -10.01 -27.59
C ILE A 709 -15.38 -9.16 -28.87
N TRP A 710 -15.16 -9.77 -30.04
CA TRP A 710 -15.20 -9.09 -31.34
C TRP A 710 -16.58 -8.46 -31.60
N LYS A 711 -17.64 -9.23 -31.36
CA LYS A 711 -19.04 -8.83 -31.60
C LYS A 711 -19.49 -7.68 -30.70
N THR A 712 -19.07 -7.67 -29.44
CA THR A 712 -19.44 -6.62 -28.47
C THR A 712 -18.42 -5.48 -28.38
N LYS A 713 -17.22 -5.65 -28.94
CA LYS A 713 -16.06 -4.76 -28.81
C LYS A 713 -15.60 -4.56 -27.35
N THR A 714 -15.91 -5.51 -26.47
CA THR A 714 -15.52 -5.51 -25.05
C THR A 714 -14.04 -5.84 -24.91
N MET A 715 -13.25 -4.98 -24.26
CA MET A 715 -11.79 -5.16 -24.19
C MET A 715 -11.36 -5.91 -22.92
N PRO A 716 -10.84 -7.14 -23.01
CA PRO A 716 -10.25 -7.81 -21.86
C PRO A 716 -8.91 -7.16 -21.48
N THR A 717 -8.55 -7.21 -20.20
CA THR A 717 -7.23 -6.79 -19.70
C THR A 717 -6.56 -7.94 -18.99
N SER A 718 -5.30 -8.23 -19.32
CA SER A 718 -4.53 -9.27 -18.63
C SER A 718 -4.08 -8.83 -17.23
N LEU A 719 -3.85 -9.81 -16.36
CA LEU A 719 -3.14 -9.61 -15.09
C LEU A 719 -1.92 -10.55 -15.03
N PRO A 720 -0.68 -10.07 -14.83
CA PRO A 720 -0.24 -8.68 -14.60
C PRO A 720 0.57 -8.05 -15.76
N ASP A 721 0.83 -6.74 -15.68
CA ASP A 721 1.72 -6.06 -16.63
C ASP A 721 3.15 -6.64 -16.55
N LYS A 722 3.74 -6.96 -17.71
CA LYS A 722 5.17 -7.30 -17.91
C LYS A 722 5.73 -8.55 -17.21
N GLU A 723 4.92 -9.43 -16.62
CA GLU A 723 5.42 -10.76 -16.23
C GLU A 723 5.43 -11.70 -17.44
N TRP A 724 6.62 -12.14 -17.88
CA TRP A 724 6.74 -13.22 -18.85
C TRP A 724 6.28 -14.55 -18.21
N PRO A 725 5.40 -15.34 -18.87
CA PRO A 725 4.83 -16.55 -18.27
C PRO A 725 5.84 -17.69 -18.15
N GLY A 726 6.45 -17.80 -16.97
CA GLY A 726 7.12 -19.02 -16.50
C GLY A 726 6.09 -20.08 -16.13
N SER A 727 5.63 -20.85 -17.13
CA SER A 727 4.63 -21.93 -17.07
C SER A 727 3.15 -21.51 -16.96
N TRP A 728 2.30 -22.25 -17.68
CA TRP A 728 0.83 -22.10 -17.79
C TRP A 728 0.03 -22.35 -16.49
N ALA A 729 0.71 -22.68 -15.39
CA ALA A 729 0.12 -23.01 -14.10
C ALA A 729 0.36 -21.94 -13.02
N LYS A 730 1.19 -20.91 -13.27
CA LYS A 730 1.67 -19.99 -12.23
C LYS A 730 1.89 -18.56 -12.74
N SER A 731 1.43 -17.60 -11.94
CA SER A 731 1.77 -16.17 -12.03
C SER A 731 2.19 -15.67 -10.64
N ARG A 732 2.62 -14.40 -10.49
CA ARG A 732 2.72 -13.75 -9.17
C ARG A 732 1.43 -13.81 -8.37
N HIS A 733 0.29 -13.72 -9.05
CA HIS A 733 -1.01 -13.50 -8.43
C HIS A 733 -1.71 -14.80 -8.02
N HIS A 734 -1.64 -15.82 -8.86
CA HIS A 734 -2.32 -17.10 -8.64
C HIS A 734 -1.53 -18.29 -9.18
N VAL A 735 -1.83 -19.47 -8.64
CA VAL A 735 -1.44 -20.77 -9.18
C VAL A 735 -2.70 -21.58 -9.49
N LYS A 736 -2.77 -22.12 -10.71
CA LYS A 736 -3.73 -23.15 -11.11
C LYS A 736 -3.17 -24.50 -10.67
N LEU A 737 -3.95 -25.26 -9.90
CA LEU A 737 -3.51 -26.56 -9.37
C LEU A 737 -3.90 -27.70 -10.33
N ASN A 738 -5.19 -28.03 -10.45
CA ASN A 738 -5.69 -29.15 -11.26
C ASN A 738 -6.91 -28.75 -12.12
N HIS A 739 -7.22 -29.56 -13.14
CA HIS A 739 -8.43 -29.46 -13.97
C HIS A 739 -8.86 -30.85 -14.49
N GLY A 740 -9.99 -31.37 -14.01
CA GLY A 740 -10.71 -32.52 -14.57
C GLY A 740 -10.11 -33.89 -14.26
N VAL A 741 -10.76 -34.59 -13.31
CA VAL A 741 -10.41 -35.93 -12.77
C VAL A 741 -9.09 -35.94 -12.00
#